data_AF-A0A010RN30-F1
#
_entry.id   AF-A0A010RN30-F1
#
_cell.length_a   1.000
_cell.length_b   1.000
_cell.length_c   1.000
_cell.angle_alpha   90.00
_cell.angle_beta   90.00
_cell.angle_gamma   90.00
#
_symmetry.space_group_name_H-M   'P 1'
#
loop_
_entity.id
_entity.type
_entity.pdbx_description
1 polymer ?
#
loop_
_entity_poly.entity_id
_entity_poly.type
_entity_poly.pdbx_seq_one_letter_code
_entity_poly.pdbx_strand_id
1 'polypeptide(L)'
;MSVSRPQLSLWEKRDLVFRLLFRAPIQLAWNFFYGIPFAIARGVSVRFFAFCAYYRFALGSMRAREIQFLIPPSIKTYEKWIAKKQERHPELADKLQKKIEALPANDGSILWIGNRQQATKFVLFFHGGGYVVPLLPGHLDWCWNAYVTGGPGAHAEVAVAVLQYTLVPEARYPTQLRQAIAALNQLILSGIKPNDLLIGGDSAGGNLACSVVRHICHPCHLEIPALRLENRLAGVFLVSPWLSSKTTTPAFTENNYVDMLTTTCMSRATAELLHPRFPVRNKSDESDLAMAMPMDGDMAWVDEVSAATKSLYITGGQQEAFRDDIRAFSEHVSCGNNDLDLLVELPEREAHDFILLEAVVNVDEMPPDQPPLNCAYNRDDVVAGLTQYYSALTRLAYIPSSYVDFPPPGGWTDADLDIGALRALRRSEVVIDLLRHLPYARPMHDGPRPGPWNVAPQTKAVRYLRHMGHFSQWSDRRDAGLHELAALPTRDTGAAPMDLPPDVICLTYGEYRSSSSRTKPYWWIVDCSRGILTPYEENLYTVGKVPRNKPWRCVRSYSVTDYFSQLVSSLGVQLFPVPPTEDVDAEILDPSALAKSSEPVDIYRAHGWGTGDLADFKHDECIVALQGWRRRVHEAEQKKIAQDVDDADDEDFEMDDSDDDEDAAHEGEAGDGLADAVADMEMDDLSAEAAALRADMSPEERAKFDCRQTQSHFEWIDEE
;
A
#
# COMPACT_ATOMS: atom_id res chain seq x y z
N MET A 1 -24.30 -29.97 6.43
CA MET A 1 -24.63 -29.64 7.84
C MET A 1 -23.64 -28.57 8.30
N SER A 2 -24.10 -27.53 8.99
CA SER A 2 -23.22 -26.48 9.53
C SER A 2 -22.24 -27.13 10.50
N VAL A 3 -20.93 -27.15 10.20
CA VAL A 3 -19.91 -27.44 11.21
C VAL A 3 -20.11 -26.43 12.33
N SER A 4 -20.73 -26.91 13.41
CA SER A 4 -21.07 -26.07 14.55
C SER A 4 -19.77 -25.73 15.28
N ARG A 5 -19.71 -24.54 15.89
CA ARG A 5 -18.53 -24.14 16.68
C ARG A 5 -18.16 -25.27 17.64
N PRO A 6 -16.88 -25.68 17.71
CA PRO A 6 -16.48 -26.78 18.55
C PRO A 6 -16.85 -26.49 20.01
N GLN A 7 -17.48 -27.45 20.70
CA GLN A 7 -17.78 -27.30 22.12
C GLN A 7 -16.52 -27.63 22.94
N LEU A 8 -15.94 -26.61 23.57
CA LEU A 8 -14.81 -26.77 24.48
C LEU A 8 -15.27 -27.35 25.82
N SER A 9 -14.50 -28.28 26.37
CA SER A 9 -14.68 -28.78 27.73
C SER A 9 -14.43 -27.68 28.78
N LEU A 10 -14.88 -27.89 30.01
CA LEU A 10 -14.63 -26.93 31.10
C LEU A 10 -13.13 -26.69 31.33
N TRP A 11 -12.29 -27.72 31.18
CA TRP A 11 -10.84 -27.61 31.28
C TRP A 11 -10.26 -26.78 30.14
N GLU A 12 -10.66 -27.04 28.89
CA GLU A 12 -10.23 -26.25 27.73
C GLU A 12 -10.66 -24.79 27.84
N LYS A 13 -11.86 -24.51 28.37
CA LYS A 13 -12.31 -23.13 28.62
C LYS A 13 -11.45 -22.42 29.67
N ARG A 14 -11.14 -23.10 30.78
CA ARG A 14 -10.28 -22.53 31.84
C ARG A 14 -8.86 -22.27 31.32
N ASP A 15 -8.32 -23.22 30.57
CA ASP A 15 -7.00 -23.16 29.93
C ASP A 15 -6.94 -22.03 28.89
N LEU A 16 -7.98 -21.89 28.05
CA LEU A 16 -8.12 -20.77 27.12
C LEU A 16 -8.16 -19.41 27.85
N VAL A 17 -8.97 -19.28 28.89
CA VAL A 17 -9.05 -18.05 29.70
C VAL A 17 -7.69 -17.74 30.34
N PHE A 18 -7.02 -18.74 30.89
CA PHE A 18 -5.69 -18.58 31.48
C PHE A 18 -4.67 -18.09 30.43
N ARG A 19 -4.65 -18.70 29.23
CA ARG A 19 -3.78 -18.25 28.15
C ARG A 19 -4.08 -16.81 27.71
N LEU A 20 -5.35 -16.46 27.55
CA LEU A 20 -5.75 -15.13 27.09
C LEU A 20 -5.43 -14.05 28.14
N LEU A 21 -5.59 -14.33 29.44
CA LEU A 21 -5.36 -13.35 30.49
C LEU A 21 -3.88 -13.21 30.88
N PHE A 22 -3.12 -14.31 30.94
CA PHE A 22 -1.78 -14.30 31.52
C PHE A 22 -0.68 -14.47 30.48
N ARG A 23 -0.87 -15.32 29.46
CA ARG A 23 0.18 -15.60 28.46
C ARG A 23 0.12 -14.65 27.26
N ALA A 24 -1.08 -14.31 26.80
CA ALA A 24 -1.27 -13.50 25.61
C ALA A 24 -0.66 -12.09 25.76
N PRO A 25 -0.88 -11.33 26.85
CA PRO A 25 -0.33 -9.99 26.96
C PRO A 25 1.20 -9.97 26.92
N ILE A 26 1.83 -10.91 27.63
CA ILE A 26 3.30 -11.05 27.69
C ILE A 26 3.85 -11.44 26.31
N GLN A 27 3.25 -12.43 25.66
CA GLN A 27 3.73 -12.91 24.36
C GLN A 27 3.49 -11.88 23.24
N LEU A 28 2.35 -11.17 23.26
CA LEU A 28 2.06 -10.13 22.29
C LEU A 28 3.00 -8.94 22.45
N ALA A 29 3.24 -8.49 23.69
CA ALA A 29 4.24 -7.46 23.98
C ALA A 29 5.63 -7.91 23.52
N TRP A 30 6.05 -9.14 23.85
CA TRP A 30 7.32 -9.69 23.40
C TRP A 30 7.42 -9.73 21.88
N ASN A 31 6.44 -10.34 21.20
CA ASN A 31 6.43 -10.45 19.74
C ASN A 31 6.51 -9.07 19.06
N PHE A 32 5.82 -8.08 19.61
CA PHE A 32 5.80 -6.73 19.06
C PHE A 32 7.10 -5.98 19.36
N PHE A 33 7.47 -5.78 20.63
CA PHE A 33 8.62 -4.97 21.01
C PHE A 33 9.96 -5.59 20.62
N TYR A 34 10.06 -6.91 20.60
CA TYR A 34 11.28 -7.59 20.16
C TYR A 34 11.42 -7.57 18.63
N GLY A 35 10.31 -7.72 17.88
CA GLY A 35 10.36 -7.78 16.42
C GLY A 35 10.32 -6.41 15.73
N ILE A 36 9.80 -5.36 16.37
CA ILE A 36 9.63 -4.04 15.74
C ILE A 36 10.93 -3.42 15.22
N PRO A 37 12.10 -3.52 15.89
CA PRO A 37 13.35 -2.98 15.34
C PRO A 37 13.74 -3.69 14.03
N PHE A 38 13.54 -5.02 13.96
CA PHE A 38 13.80 -5.80 12.75
C PHE A 38 12.83 -5.45 11.62
N ALA A 39 11.54 -5.27 11.93
CA ALA A 39 10.54 -4.88 10.95
C ALA A 39 10.86 -3.50 10.34
N ILE A 40 11.23 -2.52 11.18
CA ILE A 40 11.63 -1.18 10.75
C ILE A 40 12.91 -1.24 9.89
N ALA A 41 13.93 -1.97 10.35
CA ALA A 41 15.19 -2.12 9.63
C ALA A 41 15.02 -2.76 8.24
N ARG A 42 13.97 -3.57 8.05
CA ARG A 42 13.65 -4.23 6.79
C ARG A 42 12.56 -3.56 5.97
N GLY A 43 12.13 -2.35 6.38
CA GLY A 43 11.14 -1.57 5.65
C GLY A 43 9.72 -2.13 5.68
N VAL A 44 9.41 -3.03 6.61
CA VAL A 44 8.06 -3.59 6.78
C VAL A 44 7.19 -2.57 7.53
N SER A 45 5.99 -2.31 7.01
CA SER A 45 5.02 -1.42 7.65
C SER A 45 4.73 -1.87 9.09
N VAL A 46 4.89 -0.97 10.06
CA VAL A 46 4.60 -1.25 11.48
C VAL A 46 3.15 -1.72 11.68
N ARG A 47 2.21 -1.21 10.86
CA ARG A 47 0.79 -1.64 10.89
C ARG A 47 0.63 -3.10 10.50
N PHE A 48 1.26 -3.54 9.42
CA PHE A 48 1.21 -4.94 8.98
C PHE A 48 2.03 -5.85 9.90
N PHE A 49 3.17 -5.37 10.40
CA PHE A 49 3.97 -6.09 11.38
C PHE A 49 3.23 -6.33 12.70
N ALA A 50 2.43 -5.36 13.19
CA ALA A 50 1.58 -5.54 14.37
C ALA A 50 0.62 -6.73 14.20
N PHE A 51 0.10 -6.92 12.99
CA PHE A 51 -0.73 -8.06 12.65
C PHE A 51 0.07 -9.37 12.66
N CYS A 52 1.29 -9.37 12.11
CA CYS A 52 2.18 -10.53 12.21
C CYS A 52 2.46 -10.93 13.66
N ALA A 53 2.74 -9.96 14.54
CA ALA A 53 2.97 -10.21 15.96
C ALA A 53 1.75 -10.86 16.65
N TYR A 54 0.54 -10.44 16.27
CA TYR A 54 -0.72 -11.02 16.74
C TYR A 54 -0.93 -12.45 16.20
N TYR A 55 -0.77 -12.67 14.89
CA TYR A 55 -0.95 -14.00 14.30
C TYR A 55 0.12 -14.99 14.74
N ARG A 56 1.34 -14.53 14.96
CA ARG A 56 2.40 -15.32 15.60
C ARG A 56 1.97 -15.86 16.97
N PHE A 57 1.32 -15.03 17.78
CA PHE A 57 0.74 -15.50 19.04
C PHE A 57 -0.39 -16.51 18.80
N ALA A 58 -1.36 -16.17 17.96
CA ALA A 58 -2.53 -17.01 17.72
C ALA A 58 -2.14 -18.39 17.17
N LEU A 59 -1.36 -18.41 16.08
CA LEU A 59 -0.90 -19.62 15.39
C LEU A 59 0.16 -20.38 16.16
N GLY A 60 0.92 -19.75 17.05
CA GLY A 60 1.97 -20.39 17.86
C GLY A 60 1.50 -20.91 19.22
N SER A 61 0.53 -20.26 19.85
CA SER A 61 0.16 -20.52 21.25
C SER A 61 -1.23 -21.15 21.44
N MET A 62 -2.13 -21.03 20.48
CA MET A 62 -3.50 -21.55 20.59
C MET A 62 -3.65 -22.93 19.94
N ARG A 63 -4.58 -23.74 20.44
CA ARG A 63 -4.97 -25.00 19.80
C ARG A 63 -5.98 -24.77 18.69
N ALA A 64 -6.03 -25.67 17.70
CA ALA A 64 -6.99 -25.58 16.58
C ALA A 64 -8.45 -25.41 17.04
N ARG A 65 -8.89 -26.20 18.01
CA ARG A 65 -10.26 -26.11 18.56
C ARG A 65 -10.54 -24.78 19.27
N GLU A 66 -9.53 -24.16 19.88
CA GLU A 66 -9.67 -22.88 20.58
C GLU A 66 -9.78 -21.72 19.58
N ILE A 67 -8.97 -21.76 18.52
CA ILE A 67 -9.05 -20.80 17.41
C ILE A 67 -10.45 -20.86 16.78
N GLN A 68 -10.93 -22.07 16.46
CA GLN A 68 -12.26 -22.29 15.88
C GLN A 68 -13.42 -21.98 16.85
N PHE A 69 -13.17 -22.00 18.16
CA PHE A 69 -14.16 -21.58 19.15
C PHE A 69 -14.32 -20.05 19.17
N LEU A 70 -13.21 -19.30 19.06
CA LEU A 70 -13.21 -17.84 19.06
C LEU A 70 -13.71 -17.26 17.73
N ILE A 71 -13.35 -17.89 16.62
CA ILE A 71 -13.69 -17.40 15.27
C ILE A 71 -15.05 -17.94 14.82
N PRO A 72 -15.91 -17.14 14.15
CA PRO A 72 -17.13 -17.66 13.54
C PRO A 72 -16.86 -18.75 12.48
N PRO A 73 -17.72 -19.78 12.36
CA PRO A 73 -17.62 -20.75 11.27
C PRO A 73 -17.74 -20.09 9.90
N SER A 74 -17.08 -20.65 8.88
CA SER A 74 -16.99 -20.09 7.52
C SER A 74 -18.35 -19.68 6.93
N ILE A 75 -19.37 -20.54 7.05
CA ILE A 75 -20.74 -20.24 6.57
C ILE A 75 -21.32 -19.00 7.26
N LYS A 76 -21.16 -18.87 8.59
CA LYS A 76 -21.66 -17.70 9.33
C LYS A 76 -20.90 -16.43 8.99
N THR A 77 -19.59 -16.54 8.74
CA THR A 77 -18.78 -15.42 8.26
C THR A 77 -19.31 -14.94 6.91
N TYR A 78 -19.51 -15.85 5.97
CA TYR A 78 -20.07 -15.55 4.64
C TYR A 78 -21.47 -14.92 4.71
N GLU A 79 -22.39 -15.50 5.49
CA GLU A 79 -23.74 -14.95 5.65
C GLU A 79 -23.73 -13.51 6.18
N LYS A 80 -22.91 -13.24 7.21
CA LYS A 80 -22.77 -11.90 7.78
C LYS A 80 -22.12 -10.93 6.79
N TRP A 81 -21.11 -11.39 6.06
CA TRP A 81 -20.41 -10.57 5.08
C TRP A 81 -21.33 -10.18 3.92
N ILE A 82 -22.11 -11.13 3.37
CA ILE A 82 -23.12 -10.86 2.33
C ILE A 82 -24.12 -9.82 2.82
N ALA A 83 -24.72 -10.02 4.00
CA ALA A 83 -25.71 -9.08 4.54
C ALA A 83 -25.12 -7.66 4.70
N LYS A 84 -23.89 -7.56 5.22
CA LYS A 84 -23.19 -6.28 5.40
C LYS A 84 -22.85 -5.61 4.06
N LYS A 85 -22.43 -6.38 3.04
CA LYS A 85 -22.14 -5.84 1.71
C LYS A 85 -23.40 -5.40 0.98
N GLN A 86 -24.50 -6.15 1.07
CA GLN A 86 -25.78 -5.75 0.49
C GLN A 86 -26.31 -4.45 1.08
N GLU A 87 -26.15 -4.25 2.39
CA GLU A 87 -26.54 -2.99 3.05
C GLU A 87 -25.73 -1.79 2.53
N ARG A 88 -24.43 -2.00 2.25
CA ARG A 88 -23.54 -0.95 1.75
C ARG A 88 -23.65 -0.70 0.24
N HIS A 89 -23.97 -1.74 -0.52
CA HIS A 89 -24.02 -1.74 -1.99
C HIS A 89 -25.34 -2.33 -2.50
N PRO A 90 -26.48 -1.66 -2.24
CA PRO A 90 -27.79 -2.15 -2.68
C PRO A 90 -27.89 -2.26 -4.21
N GLU A 91 -27.11 -1.49 -4.95
CA GLU A 91 -27.01 -1.52 -6.41
C GLU A 91 -26.38 -2.81 -6.96
N LEU A 92 -25.61 -3.55 -6.16
CA LEU A 92 -24.96 -4.81 -6.53
C LEU A 92 -25.64 -6.04 -5.89
N ALA A 93 -26.91 -5.90 -5.49
CA ALA A 93 -27.64 -6.95 -4.78
C ALA A 93 -27.78 -8.27 -5.55
N ASP A 94 -27.74 -8.21 -6.90
CA ASP A 94 -27.76 -9.38 -7.78
C ASP A 94 -26.45 -10.20 -7.70
N LYS A 95 -25.31 -9.52 -7.53
CA LYS A 95 -23.98 -10.14 -7.32
C LYS A 95 -23.76 -10.59 -5.87
N LEU A 96 -24.57 -10.09 -4.94
CA LEU A 96 -24.46 -10.34 -3.50
C LEU A 96 -25.56 -11.26 -2.95
N GLN A 97 -25.94 -12.29 -3.69
CA GLN A 97 -26.95 -13.25 -3.23
C GLN A 97 -26.31 -14.36 -2.38
N LYS A 98 -26.89 -14.63 -1.20
CA LYS A 98 -26.51 -15.80 -0.39
C LYS A 98 -26.80 -17.08 -1.18
N LYS A 99 -25.75 -17.75 -1.66
CA LYS A 99 -25.86 -19.00 -2.41
C LYS A 99 -24.80 -20.00 -1.95
N ILE A 100 -25.28 -21.04 -1.27
CA ILE A 100 -24.48 -22.12 -0.70
C ILE A 100 -24.87 -23.41 -1.42
N GLU A 101 -23.90 -24.06 -2.03
CA GLU A 101 -24.09 -25.30 -2.78
C GLU A 101 -23.33 -26.43 -2.09
N ALA A 102 -24.02 -27.50 -1.71
CA ALA A 102 -23.38 -28.63 -1.05
C ALA A 102 -22.59 -29.48 -2.07
N LEU A 103 -21.43 -29.98 -1.66
CA LEU A 103 -20.69 -30.98 -2.42
C LEU A 103 -21.37 -32.36 -2.33
N PRO A 104 -21.15 -33.26 -3.31
CA PRO A 104 -21.60 -34.65 -3.23
C PRO A 104 -21.15 -35.32 -1.93
N ALA A 105 -21.96 -36.26 -1.43
CA ALA A 105 -21.74 -36.96 -0.17
C ALA A 105 -21.73 -36.07 1.10
N ASN A 106 -22.20 -34.82 1.03
CA ASN A 106 -22.24 -33.85 2.14
C ASN A 106 -20.86 -33.45 2.69
N ASP A 107 -19.80 -33.62 1.90
CA ASP A 107 -18.42 -33.38 2.31
C ASP A 107 -17.99 -31.92 2.05
N GLY A 108 -18.70 -30.93 2.59
CA GLY A 108 -18.36 -29.51 2.43
C GLY A 108 -19.31 -28.74 1.51
N SER A 109 -18.96 -27.49 1.20
CA SER A 109 -19.84 -26.60 0.43
C SER A 109 -19.07 -25.56 -0.39
N ILE A 110 -19.66 -25.14 -1.49
CA ILE A 110 -19.22 -24.00 -2.31
C ILE A 110 -20.03 -22.78 -1.87
N LEU A 111 -19.34 -21.71 -1.49
CA LEU A 111 -19.90 -20.41 -1.17
C LEU A 111 -19.70 -19.50 -2.37
N TRP A 112 -20.79 -19.09 -3.02
CA TRP A 112 -20.72 -18.30 -4.24
C TRP A 112 -20.65 -16.80 -3.95
N ILE A 113 -19.79 -16.09 -4.67
CA ILE A 113 -19.71 -14.62 -4.71
C ILE A 113 -19.81 -14.20 -6.18
N GLY A 114 -20.61 -13.16 -6.48
CA GLY A 114 -20.90 -12.74 -7.85
C GLY A 114 -22.09 -13.46 -8.47
N ASN A 115 -22.48 -13.05 -9.67
CA ASN A 115 -23.66 -13.58 -10.37
C ASN A 115 -23.29 -14.80 -11.22
N ARG A 116 -23.34 -16.00 -10.63
CA ARG A 116 -23.01 -17.27 -11.32
C ARG A 116 -23.75 -17.46 -12.65
N GLN A 117 -24.99 -16.98 -12.76
CA GLN A 117 -25.82 -17.20 -13.93
C GLN A 117 -25.41 -16.34 -15.13
N GLN A 118 -24.79 -15.19 -14.87
CA GLN A 118 -24.28 -14.26 -15.89
C GLN A 118 -22.77 -14.37 -16.08
N ALA A 119 -22.07 -15.02 -15.14
CA ALA A 119 -20.63 -15.16 -15.17
C ALA A 119 -20.15 -15.90 -16.42
N THR A 120 -19.12 -15.31 -17.05
CA THR A 120 -18.40 -15.88 -18.19
C THR A 120 -17.03 -16.41 -17.76
N LYS A 121 -16.53 -15.96 -16.61
CA LYS A 121 -15.26 -16.38 -16.00
C LYS A 121 -15.50 -16.81 -14.56
N PHE A 122 -14.74 -17.81 -14.12
CA PHE A 122 -14.94 -18.44 -12.82
C PHE A 122 -13.62 -18.55 -12.06
N VAL A 123 -13.69 -18.44 -10.73
CA VAL A 123 -12.57 -18.69 -9.83
C VAL A 123 -12.98 -19.72 -8.79
N LEU A 124 -12.24 -20.83 -8.66
CA LEU A 124 -12.34 -21.74 -7.52
C LEU A 124 -11.29 -21.35 -6.49
N PHE A 125 -11.74 -20.75 -5.40
CA PHE A 125 -10.86 -20.19 -4.36
C PHE A 125 -10.76 -21.12 -3.15
N PHE A 126 -9.53 -21.37 -2.71
CA PHE A 126 -9.21 -22.11 -1.49
C PHE A 126 -8.60 -21.14 -0.48
N HIS A 127 -9.24 -20.95 0.68
CA HIS A 127 -8.73 -20.02 1.69
C HIS A 127 -7.51 -20.58 2.44
N GLY A 128 -6.69 -19.72 3.01
CA GLY A 128 -5.58 -20.13 3.87
C GLY A 128 -5.97 -20.36 5.32
N GLY A 129 -5.00 -20.20 6.22
CA GLY A 129 -5.19 -20.41 7.66
C GLY A 129 -4.74 -21.78 8.18
N GLY A 130 -3.71 -22.37 7.56
CA GLY A 130 -3.06 -23.59 8.05
C GLY A 130 -3.98 -24.81 8.18
N TYR A 131 -5.04 -24.89 7.37
CA TYR A 131 -6.12 -25.89 7.47
C TYR A 131 -6.90 -25.90 8.80
N VAL A 132 -6.67 -24.91 9.68
CA VAL A 132 -7.21 -24.84 11.03
C VAL A 132 -8.13 -23.63 11.22
N VAL A 133 -7.80 -22.50 10.61
CA VAL A 133 -8.57 -21.26 10.73
C VAL A 133 -9.75 -21.29 9.75
N PRO A 134 -10.98 -20.96 10.19
CA PRO A 134 -12.11 -20.78 9.29
C PRO A 134 -11.92 -19.63 8.30
N LEU A 135 -12.74 -19.62 7.24
CA LEU A 135 -12.79 -18.52 6.29
C LEU A 135 -13.02 -17.18 7.01
N LEU A 136 -12.07 -16.26 6.82
CA LEU A 136 -12.11 -14.89 7.37
C LEU A 136 -12.82 -13.92 6.41
N PRO A 137 -13.41 -12.81 6.91
CA PRO A 137 -13.99 -11.76 6.07
C PRO A 137 -13.01 -11.21 5.03
N GLY A 138 -11.71 -11.08 5.38
CA GLY A 138 -10.67 -10.61 4.47
C GLY A 138 -10.55 -11.44 3.17
N HIS A 139 -10.75 -12.76 3.23
CA HIS A 139 -10.73 -13.59 2.02
C HIS A 139 -11.92 -13.29 1.12
N LEU A 140 -13.09 -13.01 1.72
CA LEU A 140 -14.30 -12.64 0.98
C LEU A 140 -14.16 -11.25 0.36
N ASP A 141 -13.60 -10.30 1.11
CA ASP A 141 -13.27 -8.95 0.61
C ASP A 141 -12.24 -9.02 -0.52
N TRP A 142 -11.20 -9.85 -0.39
CA TRP A 142 -10.24 -10.09 -1.47
C TRP A 142 -10.94 -10.68 -2.71
N CYS A 143 -11.71 -11.75 -2.57
CA CYS A 143 -12.44 -12.34 -3.69
C CYS A 143 -13.37 -11.32 -4.38
N TRP A 144 -14.05 -10.49 -3.60
CA TRP A 144 -14.95 -9.45 -4.09
C TRP A 144 -14.20 -8.34 -4.82
N ASN A 145 -13.14 -7.81 -4.22
CA ASN A 145 -12.39 -6.67 -4.73
C ASN A 145 -11.53 -7.07 -5.93
N ALA A 146 -10.80 -8.18 -5.87
CA ALA A 146 -9.86 -8.56 -6.93
C ALA A 146 -10.51 -9.24 -8.14
N TYR A 147 -11.62 -9.95 -7.95
CA TYR A 147 -12.22 -10.76 -9.02
C TYR A 147 -13.60 -10.31 -9.44
N VAL A 148 -14.49 -9.93 -8.51
CA VAL A 148 -15.90 -9.64 -8.84
C VAL A 148 -16.11 -8.19 -9.25
N THR A 149 -15.41 -7.24 -8.60
CA THR A 149 -15.59 -5.80 -8.83
C THR A 149 -14.37 -5.12 -9.46
N GLY A 150 -13.17 -5.54 -9.09
CA GLY A 150 -11.92 -5.07 -9.70
C GLY A 150 -11.33 -6.09 -10.68
N GLY A 151 -10.19 -5.73 -11.28
CA GLY A 151 -9.44 -6.57 -12.21
C GLY A 151 -10.35 -7.15 -13.30
N PRO A 152 -10.47 -8.49 -13.43
CA PRO A 152 -11.34 -9.14 -14.39
C PRO A 152 -12.83 -8.75 -14.28
N GLY A 153 -13.33 -8.48 -13.06
CA GLY A 153 -14.71 -8.11 -12.80
C GLY A 153 -15.12 -6.75 -13.35
N ALA A 154 -14.14 -5.89 -13.65
CA ALA A 154 -14.35 -4.61 -14.33
C ALA A 154 -14.59 -4.78 -15.85
N HIS A 155 -14.25 -5.94 -16.42
CA HIS A 155 -14.28 -6.18 -17.87
C HIS A 155 -15.18 -7.34 -18.27
N ALA A 156 -15.49 -8.25 -17.35
CA ALA A 156 -16.33 -9.41 -17.58
C ALA A 156 -17.12 -9.77 -16.32
N GLU A 157 -18.23 -10.49 -16.50
CA GLU A 157 -18.95 -11.06 -15.35
C GLU A 157 -18.17 -12.25 -14.79
N VAL A 158 -17.77 -12.13 -13.51
CA VAL A 158 -16.97 -13.13 -12.78
C VAL A 158 -17.77 -13.66 -11.59
N ALA A 159 -17.72 -14.99 -11.38
CA ALA A 159 -18.22 -15.62 -10.17
C ALA A 159 -17.12 -16.43 -9.47
N VAL A 160 -17.02 -16.24 -8.15
CA VAL A 160 -16.05 -16.94 -7.30
C VAL A 160 -16.77 -18.03 -6.51
N ALA A 161 -16.30 -19.26 -6.68
CA ALA A 161 -16.66 -20.43 -5.90
C ALA A 161 -15.64 -20.59 -4.77
N VAL A 162 -15.96 -20.11 -3.57
CA VAL A 162 -15.09 -20.29 -2.39
C VAL A 162 -15.39 -21.65 -1.77
N LEU A 163 -14.39 -22.53 -1.72
CA LEU A 163 -14.54 -23.84 -1.10
C LEU A 163 -14.51 -23.74 0.43
N GLN A 164 -15.61 -24.11 1.07
CA GLN A 164 -15.66 -24.42 2.48
C GLN A 164 -15.30 -25.90 2.67
N TYR A 165 -13.99 -26.17 2.78
CA TYR A 165 -13.46 -27.49 3.10
C TYR A 165 -13.47 -27.75 4.62
N THR A 166 -13.32 -29.00 5.02
CA THR A 166 -13.31 -29.40 6.44
C THR A 166 -11.96 -29.09 7.09
N LEU A 167 -11.98 -28.52 8.28
CA LEU A 167 -10.78 -28.07 8.98
C LEU A 167 -10.22 -29.17 9.91
N VAL A 168 -8.92 -29.08 10.19
CA VAL A 168 -8.26 -29.83 11.25
C VAL A 168 -8.74 -29.29 12.61
N PRO A 169 -9.05 -30.13 13.61
CA PRO A 169 -8.82 -31.58 13.68
C PRO A 169 -10.01 -32.45 13.25
N GLU A 170 -11.12 -31.87 12.78
CA GLU A 170 -12.33 -32.63 12.40
C GLU A 170 -12.03 -33.59 11.24
N ALA A 171 -11.30 -33.12 10.24
CA ALA A 171 -10.74 -33.96 9.21
C ALA A 171 -9.29 -33.59 8.91
N ARG A 172 -8.51 -34.61 8.53
CA ARG A 172 -7.10 -34.49 8.14
C ARG A 172 -6.93 -34.80 6.66
N TYR A 173 -5.73 -34.55 6.14
CA TYR A 173 -5.35 -34.98 4.80
C TYR A 173 -5.65 -36.49 4.61
N PRO A 174 -6.21 -36.94 3.48
CA PRO A 174 -6.46 -36.22 2.21
C PRO A 174 -7.86 -35.60 2.06
N THR A 175 -8.61 -35.40 3.15
CA THR A 175 -10.01 -34.96 3.06
C THR A 175 -10.17 -33.65 2.29
N GLN A 176 -9.33 -32.66 2.59
CA GLN A 176 -9.37 -31.34 1.96
C GLN A 176 -9.11 -31.43 0.45
N LEU A 177 -8.13 -32.24 0.03
CA LEU A 177 -7.85 -32.51 -1.38
C LEU A 177 -9.04 -33.18 -2.07
N ARG A 178 -9.63 -34.21 -1.44
CA ARG A 178 -10.82 -34.88 -1.97
C ARG A 178 -11.99 -33.91 -2.16
N GLN A 179 -12.18 -32.98 -1.23
CA GLN A 179 -13.20 -31.93 -1.33
C GLN A 179 -12.90 -30.93 -2.44
N ALA A 180 -11.63 -30.54 -2.62
CA ALA A 180 -11.21 -29.65 -3.70
C ALA A 180 -11.42 -30.29 -5.09
N ILE A 181 -11.06 -31.56 -5.26
CA ILE A 181 -11.31 -32.33 -6.49
C ILE A 181 -12.82 -32.48 -6.73
N ALA A 182 -13.61 -32.76 -5.69
CA ALA A 182 -15.07 -32.84 -5.82
C ALA A 182 -15.69 -31.50 -6.25
N ALA A 183 -15.22 -30.38 -5.69
CA ALA A 183 -15.67 -29.04 -6.07
C ALA A 183 -15.31 -28.73 -7.52
N LEU A 184 -14.06 -28.95 -7.93
CA LEU A 184 -13.61 -28.73 -9.31
C LEU A 184 -14.41 -29.58 -10.30
N ASN A 185 -14.59 -30.87 -10.00
CA ASN A 185 -15.38 -31.78 -10.83
C ASN A 185 -16.85 -31.32 -10.94
N GLN A 186 -17.46 -30.86 -9.84
CA GLN A 186 -18.83 -30.33 -9.84
C GLN A 186 -18.95 -29.07 -10.70
N LEU A 187 -17.98 -28.16 -10.67
CA LEU A 187 -17.96 -26.98 -11.53
C LEU A 187 -17.92 -27.38 -13.01
N ILE A 188 -17.04 -28.30 -13.38
CA ILE A 188 -16.90 -28.80 -14.76
C ILE A 188 -18.19 -29.50 -15.21
N LEU A 189 -18.74 -30.40 -14.39
CA LEU A 189 -20.00 -31.09 -14.68
C LEU A 189 -21.20 -30.13 -14.79
N SER A 190 -21.12 -28.94 -14.20
CA SER A 190 -22.14 -27.89 -14.35
C SER A 190 -22.04 -27.11 -15.66
N GLY A 191 -21.07 -27.44 -16.52
CA GLY A 191 -20.87 -26.83 -17.84
C GLY A 191 -19.81 -25.73 -17.87
N ILE A 192 -19.10 -25.47 -16.77
CA ILE A 192 -17.99 -24.51 -16.73
C ILE A 192 -16.80 -25.14 -17.45
N LYS A 193 -16.29 -24.47 -18.49
CA LYS A 193 -15.15 -24.95 -19.26
C LYS A 193 -13.85 -24.71 -18.48
N PRO A 194 -12.88 -25.64 -18.49
CA PRO A 194 -11.58 -25.43 -17.85
C PRO A 194 -10.87 -24.13 -18.30
N ASN A 195 -10.95 -23.78 -19.59
CA ASN A 195 -10.37 -22.56 -20.15
C ASN A 195 -11.01 -21.24 -19.67
N ASP A 196 -12.13 -21.31 -18.93
CA ASP A 196 -12.80 -20.17 -18.31
C ASP A 196 -12.69 -20.19 -16.78
N LEU A 197 -11.93 -21.14 -16.22
CA LEU A 197 -11.82 -21.39 -14.79
C LEU A 197 -10.38 -21.19 -14.30
N LEU A 198 -10.22 -20.28 -13.35
CA LEU A 198 -9.03 -20.14 -12.51
C LEU A 198 -9.20 -20.95 -11.22
N ILE A 199 -8.11 -21.51 -10.71
CA ILE A 199 -8.09 -22.08 -9.36
C ILE A 199 -6.93 -21.48 -8.56
N GLY A 200 -7.09 -21.32 -7.25
CA GLY A 200 -6.00 -20.79 -6.45
C GLY A 200 -6.38 -20.44 -5.02
N GLY A 201 -5.40 -19.98 -4.26
CA GLY A 201 -5.57 -19.69 -2.84
C GLY A 201 -4.30 -19.18 -2.18
N ASP A 202 -4.43 -18.86 -0.89
CA ASP A 202 -3.34 -18.39 -0.03
C ASP A 202 -2.87 -19.44 0.97
N SER A 203 -1.58 -19.47 1.30
CA SER A 203 -1.01 -20.31 2.36
C SER A 203 -1.39 -21.79 2.20
N ALA A 204 -2.19 -22.32 3.13
CA ALA A 204 -2.75 -23.68 3.06
C ALA A 204 -3.71 -23.88 1.87
N GLY A 205 -4.42 -22.84 1.44
CA GLY A 205 -5.23 -22.84 0.22
C GLY A 205 -4.36 -22.83 -1.05
N GLY A 206 -3.21 -22.15 -1.00
CA GLY A 206 -2.18 -22.23 -2.04
C GLY A 206 -1.58 -23.64 -2.14
N ASN A 207 -1.30 -24.27 -1.00
CA ASN A 207 -0.95 -25.70 -0.94
C ASN A 207 -2.03 -26.57 -1.59
N LEU A 208 -3.31 -26.36 -1.21
CA LEU A 208 -4.43 -27.14 -1.75
C LEU A 208 -4.58 -26.98 -3.26
N ALA A 209 -4.42 -25.76 -3.79
CA ALA A 209 -4.42 -25.50 -5.23
C ALA A 209 -3.30 -26.26 -5.94
N CYS A 210 -2.07 -26.19 -5.39
CA CYS A 210 -0.92 -26.91 -5.92
C CYS A 210 -1.12 -28.43 -5.87
N SER A 211 -1.67 -28.97 -4.78
CA SER A 211 -2.03 -30.39 -4.66
C SER A 211 -3.11 -30.82 -5.66
N VAL A 212 -4.06 -29.96 -6.02
CA VAL A 212 -5.04 -30.24 -7.09
C VAL A 212 -4.34 -30.35 -8.44
N VAL A 213 -3.44 -29.41 -8.78
CA VAL A 213 -2.64 -29.46 -10.02
C VAL A 213 -1.80 -30.73 -10.06
N ARG A 214 -1.10 -31.05 -8.96
CA ARG A 214 -0.33 -32.27 -8.82
C ARG A 214 -1.19 -33.52 -9.01
N HIS A 215 -2.41 -33.57 -8.48
CA HIS A 215 -3.33 -34.70 -8.66
C HIS A 215 -3.88 -34.81 -10.09
N ILE A 216 -4.01 -33.69 -10.82
CA ILE A 216 -4.39 -33.70 -12.24
C ILE A 216 -3.27 -34.32 -13.08
N CYS A 217 -2.01 -33.94 -12.81
CA CYS A 217 -0.85 -34.47 -13.52
C CYS A 217 -0.61 -35.93 -13.12
N HIS A 218 -0.42 -36.16 -11.83
CA HIS A 218 -0.06 -37.45 -11.23
C HIS A 218 -1.12 -37.84 -10.19
N PRO A 219 -2.20 -38.55 -10.59
CA PRO A 219 -3.30 -38.90 -9.69
C PRO A 219 -2.85 -39.68 -8.47
N CYS A 220 -3.27 -39.21 -7.30
CA CYS A 220 -3.08 -39.86 -6.02
C CYS A 220 -3.77 -41.24 -6.00
N HIS A 221 -3.12 -42.24 -5.41
CA HIS A 221 -3.69 -43.59 -5.24
C HIS A 221 -4.60 -43.73 -4.01
N LEU A 222 -4.59 -42.75 -3.11
CA LEU A 222 -5.61 -42.61 -2.07
C LEU A 222 -6.97 -42.41 -2.77
N GLU A 223 -8.08 -42.90 -2.20
CA GLU A 223 -9.46 -42.97 -2.75
C GLU A 223 -10.08 -41.63 -3.25
N ILE A 224 -9.35 -40.89 -4.07
CA ILE A 224 -9.63 -39.61 -4.69
C ILE A 224 -9.76 -39.93 -6.17
N PRO A 225 -10.93 -39.73 -6.78
CA PRO A 225 -11.11 -39.98 -8.20
C PRO A 225 -10.10 -39.18 -9.03
N ALA A 226 -9.49 -39.84 -10.04
CA ALA A 226 -8.68 -39.13 -11.01
C ALA A 226 -9.55 -38.11 -11.76
N LEU A 227 -9.05 -36.88 -11.89
CA LEU A 227 -9.73 -35.83 -12.62
C LEU A 227 -9.09 -35.66 -13.99
N ARG A 228 -9.84 -35.95 -15.06
CA ARG A 228 -9.40 -35.72 -16.43
C ARG A 228 -10.10 -34.49 -16.97
N LEU A 229 -9.33 -33.46 -17.26
CA LEU A 229 -9.83 -32.24 -17.88
C LEU A 229 -9.82 -32.41 -19.41
N GLU A 230 -10.89 -31.95 -20.08
CA GLU A 230 -10.94 -31.93 -21.55
C GLU A 230 -10.02 -30.84 -22.14
N ASN A 231 -9.71 -29.82 -21.35
CA ASN A 231 -8.82 -28.70 -21.69
C ASN A 231 -8.05 -28.25 -20.44
N ARG A 232 -7.01 -27.43 -20.64
CA ARG A 232 -6.23 -26.83 -19.55
C ARG A 232 -7.09 -25.85 -18.75
N LEU A 233 -6.76 -25.66 -17.47
CA LEU A 233 -7.30 -24.54 -16.69
C LEU A 233 -6.83 -23.22 -17.29
N ALA A 234 -7.64 -22.17 -17.14
CA ALA A 234 -7.30 -20.83 -17.60
C ALA A 234 -6.02 -20.31 -16.93
N GLY A 235 -5.81 -20.72 -15.69
CA GLY A 235 -4.69 -20.28 -14.87
C GLY A 235 -4.78 -20.84 -13.44
N VAL A 236 -3.64 -20.89 -12.78
CA VAL A 236 -3.53 -21.23 -11.35
C VAL A 236 -2.83 -20.06 -10.65
N PHE A 237 -3.30 -19.66 -9.47
CA PHE A 237 -2.57 -18.69 -8.65
C PHE A 237 -2.28 -19.26 -7.26
N LEU A 238 -1.05 -19.02 -6.79
CA LEU A 238 -0.53 -19.50 -5.52
C LEU A 238 0.01 -18.30 -4.73
N VAL A 239 -0.66 -17.95 -3.64
CA VAL A 239 -0.23 -16.86 -2.74
C VAL A 239 0.41 -17.46 -1.49
N SER A 240 1.62 -17.03 -1.16
CA SER A 240 2.46 -17.53 -0.06
C SER A 240 2.29 -19.04 0.18
N PRO A 241 2.38 -19.91 -0.85
CA PRO A 241 1.91 -21.28 -0.76
C PRO A 241 2.75 -22.12 0.22
N TRP A 242 2.08 -22.89 1.07
CA TRP A 242 2.75 -23.82 1.98
C TRP A 242 3.16 -25.11 1.26
N LEU A 243 4.35 -25.16 0.65
CA LEU A 243 4.71 -26.25 -0.27
C LEU A 243 5.46 -27.44 0.36
N SER A 244 6.06 -27.25 1.54
CA SER A 244 6.97 -28.20 2.19
C SER A 244 6.65 -28.36 3.68
N SER A 245 6.82 -29.56 4.23
CA SER A 245 6.77 -29.78 5.68
C SER A 245 8.05 -29.38 6.40
N LYS A 246 9.15 -29.19 5.65
CA LYS A 246 10.46 -28.84 6.20
C LYS A 246 10.47 -27.37 6.61
N THR A 247 11.19 -27.09 7.69
CA THR A 247 11.30 -25.75 8.28
C THR A 247 12.77 -25.34 8.44
N THR A 248 13.62 -25.89 7.56
CA THR A 248 15.09 -25.82 7.63
C THR A 248 15.70 -24.84 6.63
N THR A 249 14.89 -24.16 5.82
CA THR A 249 15.39 -23.16 4.88
C THR A 249 15.89 -21.90 5.61
N PRO A 250 16.88 -21.18 5.05
CA PRO A 250 17.39 -19.95 5.64
C PRO A 250 16.31 -18.92 6.00
N ALA A 251 15.28 -18.77 5.16
CA ALA A 251 14.15 -17.87 5.39
C ALA A 251 13.46 -18.08 6.76
N PHE A 252 13.31 -19.32 7.24
CA PHE A 252 12.72 -19.59 8.56
C PHE A 252 13.54 -18.99 9.71
N THR A 253 14.87 -18.90 9.55
CA THR A 253 15.76 -18.31 10.56
C THR A 253 15.85 -16.80 10.37
N GLU A 254 16.08 -16.36 9.13
CA GLU A 254 16.24 -14.94 8.78
C GLU A 254 14.98 -14.13 9.10
N ASN A 255 13.80 -14.66 8.79
CA ASN A 255 12.52 -13.93 8.91
C ASN A 255 11.77 -14.24 10.20
N ASN A 256 12.35 -15.05 11.10
CA ASN A 256 11.68 -15.54 12.31
C ASN A 256 11.09 -14.41 13.18
N TYR A 257 11.68 -13.21 13.21
CA TYR A 257 11.22 -12.12 14.09
C TYR A 257 10.36 -11.08 13.38
N VAL A 258 10.19 -11.21 12.06
CA VAL A 258 9.41 -10.28 11.23
C VAL A 258 8.12 -10.97 10.77
N ASP A 259 8.20 -12.24 10.39
CA ASP A 259 7.07 -13.01 9.91
C ASP A 259 6.17 -13.56 11.03
N MET A 260 4.91 -13.81 10.69
CA MET A 260 3.94 -14.47 11.57
C MET A 260 4.19 -15.97 11.72
N LEU A 261 4.86 -16.59 10.73
CA LEU A 261 5.18 -18.01 10.74
C LEU A 261 6.50 -18.30 11.48
N THR A 262 6.54 -19.47 12.12
CA THR A 262 7.70 -19.99 12.87
C THR A 262 7.91 -21.45 12.59
N THR A 263 9.15 -21.92 12.75
CA THR A 263 9.50 -23.35 12.74
C THR A 263 8.57 -24.15 13.66
N THR A 264 8.29 -23.64 14.87
CA THR A 264 7.45 -24.32 15.87
C THR A 264 5.98 -24.39 15.44
N CYS A 265 5.40 -23.29 14.95
CA CYS A 265 3.99 -23.31 14.53
C CYS A 265 3.80 -24.18 13.29
N MET A 266 4.74 -24.14 12.34
CA MET A 266 4.67 -24.96 11.13
C MET A 266 4.85 -26.44 11.41
N SER A 267 5.81 -26.80 12.27
CA SER A 267 6.00 -28.19 12.71
C SER A 267 4.74 -28.76 13.37
N ARG A 268 4.05 -27.95 14.20
CA ARG A 268 2.77 -28.33 14.79
C ARG A 268 1.67 -28.45 13.74
N ALA A 269 1.54 -27.47 12.84
CA ALA A 269 0.56 -27.50 11.77
C ALA A 269 0.71 -28.75 10.88
N THR A 270 1.94 -29.10 10.51
CA THR A 270 2.26 -30.35 9.79
C THR A 270 1.76 -31.57 10.56
N ALA A 271 2.09 -31.68 11.85
CA ALA A 271 1.71 -32.83 12.68
C ALA A 271 0.19 -32.93 12.94
N GLU A 272 -0.52 -31.80 12.93
CA GLU A 272 -1.98 -31.78 13.04
C GLU A 272 -2.66 -32.16 11.73
N LEU A 273 -2.13 -31.69 10.59
CA LEU A 273 -2.63 -31.98 9.24
C LEU A 273 -2.41 -33.45 8.84
N LEU A 274 -1.22 -33.99 9.11
CA LEU A 274 -0.84 -35.37 8.78
C LEU A 274 -1.24 -36.33 9.91
N HIS A 275 -1.62 -37.57 9.58
CA HIS A 275 -2.03 -38.56 10.59
C HIS A 275 -0.82 -39.35 11.15
N PRO A 276 -0.68 -39.55 12.48
CA PRO A 276 0.41 -40.33 13.07
C PRO A 276 0.45 -41.81 12.67
N ARG A 277 -0.69 -42.35 12.18
CA ARG A 277 -0.78 -43.71 11.61
C ARG A 277 -0.86 -43.75 10.09
N PHE A 278 -0.24 -42.82 9.37
CA PHE A 278 0.36 -43.20 8.09
C PHE A 278 1.76 -43.74 8.41
N PRO A 279 1.92 -45.00 8.86
CA PRO A 279 3.26 -45.56 8.90
C PRO A 279 3.73 -45.60 7.45
N VAL A 280 4.81 -44.90 7.14
CA VAL A 280 5.60 -45.20 5.95
C VAL A 280 6.01 -46.65 6.10
N ARG A 281 5.28 -47.58 5.46
CA ARG A 281 5.61 -49.00 5.49
C ARG A 281 6.57 -49.30 4.35
N ASN A 282 6.37 -48.66 3.19
CA ASN A 282 7.15 -48.85 1.96
C ASN A 282 7.46 -47.51 1.25
N LYS A 283 8.40 -47.49 0.28
CA LYS A 283 8.73 -46.31 -0.56
C LYS A 283 7.54 -45.70 -1.32
N SER A 284 6.51 -46.49 -1.62
CA SER A 284 5.25 -46.01 -2.21
C SER A 284 4.49 -45.06 -1.27
N ASP A 285 4.60 -45.28 0.03
CA ASP A 285 3.86 -44.53 1.05
C ASP A 285 4.53 -43.18 1.35
N GLU A 286 5.84 -43.05 1.11
CA GLU A 286 6.52 -41.75 1.04
C GLU A 286 5.95 -40.89 -0.10
N SER A 287 5.60 -41.51 -1.23
CA SER A 287 4.96 -40.85 -2.38
C SER A 287 3.57 -40.31 -2.03
N ASP A 288 2.78 -41.05 -1.23
CA ASP A 288 1.43 -40.66 -0.81
C ASP A 288 1.44 -39.57 0.28
N LEU A 289 2.45 -39.57 1.18
CA LEU A 289 2.67 -38.48 2.15
C LEU A 289 3.16 -37.20 1.44
N ALA A 290 4.00 -37.37 0.41
CA ALA A 290 4.45 -36.32 -0.46
C ALA A 290 3.36 -35.74 -1.40
N MET A 291 2.16 -36.32 -1.43
CA MET A 291 1.01 -35.68 -2.07
C MET A 291 0.44 -34.52 -1.23
N ALA A 292 0.61 -34.57 0.10
CA ALA A 292 0.14 -33.53 1.01
C ALA A 292 1.03 -32.28 0.97
N MET A 293 2.32 -32.47 0.73
CA MET A 293 3.32 -31.41 0.60
C MET A 293 3.98 -31.52 -0.77
N PRO A 294 3.57 -30.70 -1.76
CA PRO A 294 3.98 -30.84 -3.16
C PRO A 294 5.50 -30.92 -3.40
N MET A 295 6.33 -30.34 -2.51
CA MET A 295 7.80 -30.33 -2.61
C MET A 295 8.51 -31.43 -1.81
N ASP A 296 7.81 -32.22 -0.99
CA ASP A 296 8.45 -33.27 -0.19
C ASP A 296 8.60 -34.60 -0.94
N GLY A 297 8.08 -34.68 -2.16
CA GLY A 297 8.12 -35.88 -3.02
C GLY A 297 9.01 -35.77 -4.23
N ASP A 298 8.77 -36.70 -5.16
CA ASP A 298 9.28 -36.60 -6.52
C ASP A 298 8.66 -35.36 -7.18
N MET A 299 9.51 -34.50 -7.73
CA MET A 299 9.15 -33.26 -8.41
C MET A 299 8.94 -33.46 -9.92
N ALA A 300 9.01 -34.70 -10.43
CA ALA A 300 8.75 -35.02 -11.84
C ALA A 300 7.35 -34.58 -12.32
N TRP A 301 6.37 -34.48 -11.42
CA TRP A 301 5.02 -33.98 -11.77
C TRP A 301 5.04 -32.51 -12.21
N VAL A 302 6.05 -31.73 -11.79
CA VAL A 302 6.15 -30.32 -12.14
C VAL A 302 6.32 -30.14 -13.65
N ASP A 303 7.03 -31.05 -14.32
CA ASP A 303 7.23 -31.04 -15.78
C ASP A 303 5.91 -31.23 -16.56
N GLU A 304 4.85 -31.66 -15.88
CA GLU A 304 3.52 -31.86 -16.46
C GLU A 304 2.51 -30.76 -16.09
N VAL A 305 2.92 -29.73 -15.33
CA VAL A 305 2.03 -28.62 -14.91
C VAL A 305 1.39 -27.92 -16.10
N SER A 306 2.13 -27.77 -17.21
CA SER A 306 1.61 -27.21 -18.46
C SER A 306 0.46 -28.05 -19.06
N ALA A 307 0.31 -29.33 -18.71
CA ALA A 307 -0.83 -30.13 -19.12
C ALA A 307 -2.10 -29.81 -18.31
N ALA A 308 -1.95 -29.31 -17.08
CA ALA A 308 -3.06 -28.98 -16.19
C ALA A 308 -3.54 -27.52 -16.36
N THR A 309 -2.62 -26.57 -16.59
CA THR A 309 -2.94 -25.13 -16.64
C THR A 309 -2.17 -24.40 -17.75
N LYS A 310 -2.76 -23.34 -18.28
CA LYS A 310 -2.11 -22.47 -19.28
C LYS A 310 -1.15 -21.45 -18.65
N SER A 311 -1.55 -20.88 -17.51
CA SER A 311 -0.76 -19.88 -16.78
C SER A 311 -0.62 -20.27 -15.31
N LEU A 312 0.46 -19.85 -14.68
CA LEU A 312 0.73 -20.03 -13.25
C LEU A 312 1.24 -18.70 -12.68
N TYR A 313 0.55 -18.17 -11.67
CA TYR A 313 0.97 -17.01 -10.91
C TYR A 313 1.39 -17.45 -9.50
N ILE A 314 2.58 -17.05 -9.06
CA ILE A 314 3.10 -17.37 -7.73
C ILE A 314 3.55 -16.06 -7.08
N THR A 315 3.10 -15.80 -5.86
CA THR A 315 3.53 -14.63 -5.11
C THR A 315 3.78 -14.94 -3.65
N GLY A 316 4.69 -14.22 -3.03
CA GLY A 316 5.01 -14.31 -1.59
C GLY A 316 6.00 -13.22 -1.18
N GLY A 317 5.98 -12.79 0.07
CA GLY A 317 6.82 -11.71 0.55
C GLY A 317 8.29 -12.11 0.77
N GLN A 318 9.25 -11.22 0.51
CA GLN A 318 10.67 -11.49 0.80
C GLN A 318 10.96 -11.58 2.32
N GLN A 319 10.05 -11.07 3.15
CA GLN A 319 10.11 -11.15 4.62
C GLN A 319 9.32 -12.32 5.18
N GLU A 320 8.90 -13.28 4.34
CA GLU A 320 8.14 -14.47 4.78
C GLU A 320 9.00 -15.73 4.94
N ALA A 321 8.54 -16.67 5.76
CA ALA A 321 9.23 -17.91 6.06
C ALA A 321 9.24 -18.90 4.89
N PHE A 322 8.24 -18.86 4.02
CA PHE A 322 8.15 -19.71 2.82
C PHE A 322 8.91 -19.19 1.60
N ARG A 323 9.54 -18.01 1.68
CA ARG A 323 10.27 -17.35 0.58
C ARG A 323 11.17 -18.32 -0.20
N ASP A 324 11.98 -19.10 0.51
CA ASP A 324 12.95 -19.99 -0.12
C ASP A 324 12.29 -21.21 -0.78
N ASP A 325 11.21 -21.75 -0.18
CA ASP A 325 10.44 -22.85 -0.78
C ASP A 325 9.72 -22.36 -2.05
N ILE A 326 9.14 -21.16 -2.02
CA ILE A 326 8.48 -20.52 -3.16
C ILE A 326 9.48 -20.32 -4.30
N ARG A 327 10.67 -19.80 -3.99
CA ARG A 327 11.75 -19.59 -4.97
C ARG A 327 12.20 -20.90 -5.59
N ALA A 328 12.49 -21.92 -4.77
CA ALA A 328 12.91 -23.22 -5.27
C ALA A 328 11.84 -23.90 -6.13
N PHE A 329 10.56 -23.78 -5.76
CA PHE A 329 9.46 -24.31 -6.57
C PHE A 329 9.33 -23.58 -7.91
N SER A 330 9.38 -22.24 -7.91
CA SER A 330 9.26 -21.43 -9.12
C SER A 330 10.45 -21.63 -10.07
N GLU A 331 11.67 -21.79 -9.55
CA GLU A 331 12.85 -22.17 -10.34
C GLU A 331 12.64 -23.55 -11.02
N HIS A 332 12.12 -24.54 -10.28
CA HIS A 332 11.86 -25.88 -10.82
C HIS A 332 10.79 -25.86 -11.93
N VAL A 333 9.70 -25.11 -11.74
CA VAL A 333 8.67 -24.91 -12.77
C VAL A 333 9.27 -24.27 -14.04
N SER A 334 10.09 -23.22 -13.86
CA SER A 334 10.72 -22.47 -14.95
C SER A 334 11.64 -23.34 -15.81
N CYS A 335 12.36 -24.29 -15.19
CA CYS A 335 13.28 -25.17 -15.91
C CYS A 335 12.55 -26.26 -16.72
N GLY A 336 11.37 -26.70 -16.27
CA GLY A 336 10.64 -27.84 -16.83
C GLY A 336 9.59 -27.50 -17.89
N ASN A 337 9.06 -26.27 -17.95
CA ASN A 337 7.85 -25.96 -18.74
C ASN A 337 7.95 -24.70 -19.62
N ASN A 338 8.45 -24.85 -20.85
CA ASN A 338 8.54 -23.73 -21.81
C ASN A 338 7.18 -23.24 -22.39
N ASP A 339 6.10 -24.00 -22.22
CA ASP A 339 4.75 -23.68 -22.73
C ASP A 339 3.81 -23.12 -21.63
N LEU A 340 4.34 -22.93 -20.41
CA LEU A 340 3.59 -22.38 -19.28
C LEU A 340 3.91 -20.89 -19.14
N ASP A 341 2.86 -20.06 -19.07
CA ASP A 341 2.98 -18.64 -18.75
C ASP A 341 3.13 -18.47 -17.23
N LEU A 342 4.38 -18.34 -16.77
CA LEU A 342 4.75 -18.25 -15.36
C LEU A 342 5.06 -16.81 -14.97
N LEU A 343 4.33 -16.28 -13.98
CA LEU A 343 4.62 -15.01 -13.33
C LEU A 343 4.94 -15.26 -11.84
N VAL A 344 6.08 -14.73 -11.38
CA VAL A 344 6.53 -14.86 -10.00
C VAL A 344 6.80 -13.47 -9.43
N GLU A 345 6.14 -13.12 -8.34
CA GLU A 345 6.31 -11.84 -7.66
C GLU A 345 6.76 -12.06 -6.22
N LEU A 346 7.90 -11.49 -5.85
CA LEU A 346 8.41 -11.55 -4.48
C LEU A 346 8.67 -10.14 -3.92
N PRO A 347 7.64 -9.43 -3.43
CA PRO A 347 7.78 -8.06 -2.94
C PRO A 347 8.74 -7.95 -1.75
N GLU A 348 9.65 -6.97 -1.77
CA GLU A 348 10.74 -6.81 -0.79
C GLU A 348 10.30 -6.59 0.66
N ARG A 349 9.16 -5.93 0.86
CA ARG A 349 8.71 -5.42 2.17
C ARG A 349 7.50 -6.16 2.74
N GLU A 350 7.14 -7.27 2.12
CA GLU A 350 5.98 -8.06 2.50
C GLU A 350 6.39 -9.31 3.26
N ALA A 351 5.56 -9.72 4.21
CA ALA A 351 5.66 -11.02 4.86
C ALA A 351 4.45 -11.90 4.49
N HIS A 352 4.30 -13.03 5.17
CA HIS A 352 3.34 -14.07 4.81
C HIS A 352 1.90 -13.53 4.72
N ASP A 353 1.19 -13.83 3.62
CA ASP A 353 -0.22 -13.43 3.36
C ASP A 353 -0.49 -11.91 3.45
N PHE A 354 0.48 -11.02 3.19
CA PHE A 354 0.24 -9.57 3.21
C PHE A 354 -0.89 -9.12 2.28
N ILE A 355 -1.07 -9.76 1.12
CA ILE A 355 -2.20 -9.49 0.21
C ILE A 355 -3.58 -9.67 0.88
N LEU A 356 -3.72 -10.65 1.79
CA LEU A 356 -4.93 -10.83 2.58
C LEU A 356 -5.09 -9.68 3.57
N LEU A 357 -3.97 -9.18 4.12
CA LEU A 357 -3.96 -8.06 5.08
C LEU A 357 -4.30 -6.75 4.41
N GLU A 358 -3.81 -6.51 3.20
CA GLU A 358 -4.18 -5.37 2.38
C GLU A 358 -5.68 -5.34 2.16
N ALA A 359 -6.33 -6.47 1.84
CA ALA A 359 -7.79 -6.53 1.72
C ALA A 359 -8.53 -6.21 3.04
N VAL A 360 -7.90 -6.49 4.20
CA VAL A 360 -8.45 -6.18 5.54
C VAL A 360 -8.17 -4.72 5.96
N VAL A 361 -7.07 -4.15 5.48
CA VAL A 361 -6.52 -2.84 5.87
C VAL A 361 -6.96 -1.71 4.95
N ASN A 362 -7.07 -1.98 3.64
CA ASN A 362 -7.51 -1.07 2.58
C ASN A 362 -9.04 -1.06 2.44
N VAL A 363 -9.73 -0.84 3.55
CA VAL A 363 -11.15 -0.41 3.50
C VAL A 363 -11.30 0.97 2.83
N ASP A 364 -10.19 1.63 2.48
CA ASP A 364 -10.17 2.73 1.52
C ASP A 364 -9.44 2.28 0.24
N GLU A 365 -10.18 2.36 -0.87
CA GLU A 365 -9.94 1.85 -2.22
C GLU A 365 -8.53 2.11 -2.80
N MET A 366 -7.86 1.08 -3.32
CA MET A 366 -6.93 1.28 -4.45
C MET A 366 -7.73 1.17 -5.75
N PRO A 367 -7.76 2.21 -6.61
CA PRO A 367 -8.45 2.14 -7.88
C PRO A 367 -7.68 1.26 -8.88
N PRO A 368 -8.37 0.53 -9.77
CA PRO A 368 -7.74 -0.13 -10.91
C PRO A 368 -7.08 0.87 -11.86
N ASP A 369 -6.16 0.39 -12.71
CA ASP A 369 -5.47 1.14 -13.77
C ASP A 369 -6.39 2.19 -14.39
N GLN A 370 -5.93 3.44 -14.39
CA GLN A 370 -6.73 4.56 -14.83
C GLN A 370 -7.12 4.36 -16.31
N PRO A 371 -8.41 4.13 -16.65
CA PRO A 371 -8.83 4.24 -18.04
C PRO A 371 -8.46 5.66 -18.50
N PRO A 372 -8.04 5.85 -19.76
CA PRO A 372 -7.65 7.16 -20.25
C PRO A 372 -8.76 8.16 -19.91
N LEU A 373 -8.43 9.17 -19.10
CA LEU A 373 -9.36 10.25 -18.78
C LEU A 373 -9.75 10.89 -20.11
N ASN A 374 -10.98 10.66 -20.56
CA ASN A 374 -11.50 11.27 -21.77
C ASN A 374 -11.93 12.70 -21.46
N CYS A 375 -10.93 13.54 -21.21
CA CYS A 375 -11.06 14.95 -20.92
C CYS A 375 -10.53 15.73 -22.13
N ALA A 376 -11.14 16.88 -22.37
CA ALA A 376 -10.64 17.88 -23.29
C ALA A 376 -10.23 19.08 -22.46
N TYR A 377 -9.10 19.68 -22.80
CA TYR A 377 -8.69 20.90 -22.12
C TYR A 377 -9.72 22.01 -22.32
N ASN A 378 -10.14 22.57 -21.20
CA ASN A 378 -10.98 23.75 -21.13
C ASN A 378 -10.42 24.66 -20.04
N ARG A 379 -9.95 25.85 -20.46
CA ARG A 379 -9.39 26.86 -19.56
C ARG A 379 -10.36 27.23 -18.44
N ASP A 380 -11.63 27.42 -18.79
CA ASP A 380 -12.63 27.97 -17.88
C ASP A 380 -12.94 26.98 -16.74
N ASP A 381 -12.75 25.66 -16.96
CA ASP A 381 -12.90 24.64 -15.91
C ASP A 381 -11.78 24.75 -14.86
N VAL A 382 -10.54 25.01 -15.29
CA VAL A 382 -9.41 25.24 -14.38
C VAL A 382 -9.60 26.53 -13.58
N VAL A 383 -10.01 27.60 -14.27
CA VAL A 383 -10.28 28.90 -13.67
C VAL A 383 -11.40 28.79 -12.65
N ALA A 384 -12.52 28.15 -13.00
CA ALA A 384 -13.66 27.97 -12.12
C ALA A 384 -13.30 27.12 -10.89
N GLY A 385 -12.61 25.99 -11.08
CA GLY A 385 -12.20 25.11 -10.00
C GLY A 385 -11.29 25.81 -8.98
N LEU A 386 -10.22 26.48 -9.44
CA LEU A 386 -9.30 27.19 -8.55
C LEU A 386 -9.97 28.40 -7.88
N THR A 387 -10.81 29.14 -8.62
CA THR A 387 -11.59 30.27 -8.08
C THR A 387 -12.53 29.82 -6.98
N GLN A 388 -13.24 28.71 -7.19
CA GLN A 388 -14.11 28.12 -6.17
C GLN A 388 -13.31 27.70 -4.94
N TYR A 389 -12.15 27.09 -5.13
CA TYR A 389 -11.27 26.65 -4.06
C TYR A 389 -10.75 27.81 -3.20
N TYR A 390 -10.17 28.84 -3.82
CA TYR A 390 -9.71 30.02 -3.08
C TYR A 390 -10.87 30.78 -2.43
N SER A 391 -12.03 30.87 -3.09
CA SER A 391 -13.22 31.44 -2.47
C SER A 391 -13.64 30.64 -1.23
N ALA A 392 -13.56 29.31 -1.25
CA ALA A 392 -13.86 28.48 -0.08
C ALA A 392 -12.86 28.70 1.06
N LEU A 393 -11.55 28.80 0.76
CA LEU A 393 -10.52 29.14 1.74
C LEU A 393 -10.76 30.50 2.42
N THR A 394 -11.31 31.48 1.69
CA THR A 394 -11.65 32.79 2.25
C THR A 394 -12.88 32.84 3.14
N ARG A 395 -13.73 31.80 3.08
CA ARG A 395 -14.91 31.65 3.95
C ARG A 395 -14.59 30.91 5.24
N LEU A 396 -13.48 30.18 5.25
CA LEU A 396 -12.91 29.55 6.44
C LEU A 396 -12.10 30.55 7.25
N ALA A 397 -11.85 30.24 8.51
CA ALA A 397 -11.05 31.03 9.44
C ALA A 397 -9.55 31.01 9.08
N TYR A 398 -9.18 31.46 7.88
CA TYR A 398 -7.85 31.24 7.29
C TYR A 398 -7.30 32.40 6.45
N ILE A 399 -7.58 32.45 5.14
CA ILE A 399 -7.07 33.51 4.23
C ILE A 399 -8.12 34.62 4.15
N PRO A 400 -7.81 35.89 4.49
CA PRO A 400 -8.77 36.97 4.27
C PRO A 400 -9.04 37.18 2.78
N SER A 401 -10.26 37.54 2.40
CA SER A 401 -10.62 37.76 0.98
C SER A 401 -9.81 38.86 0.30
N SER A 402 -9.30 39.85 1.06
CA SER A 402 -8.39 40.90 0.58
C SER A 402 -7.02 40.37 0.11
N TYR A 403 -6.68 39.14 0.48
CA TYR A 403 -5.45 38.45 0.14
C TYR A 403 -5.59 37.51 -1.05
N VAL A 404 -6.73 37.52 -1.76
CA VAL A 404 -6.90 36.80 -3.03
C VAL A 404 -7.18 37.81 -4.14
N ASP A 405 -6.26 37.89 -5.10
CA ASP A 405 -6.39 38.73 -6.28
C ASP A 405 -7.14 37.97 -7.37
N PHE A 406 -8.36 38.42 -7.69
CA PHE A 406 -9.14 37.89 -8.78
C PHE A 406 -8.85 38.64 -10.09
N PRO A 407 -8.79 37.92 -11.24
CA PRO A 407 -8.52 38.55 -12.52
C PRO A 407 -9.65 39.50 -12.94
N PRO A 408 -9.35 40.58 -13.67
CA PRO A 408 -10.38 41.42 -14.29
C PRO A 408 -11.11 40.66 -15.41
N PRO A 409 -12.26 41.16 -15.92
CA PRO A 409 -13.08 40.44 -16.91
C PRO A 409 -12.38 40.05 -18.22
N GLY A 410 -11.26 40.69 -18.57
CA GLY A 410 -10.42 40.37 -19.73
C GLY A 410 -9.12 39.62 -19.40
N GLY A 411 -8.95 39.19 -18.15
CA GLY A 411 -7.71 38.60 -17.65
C GLY A 411 -6.62 39.61 -17.33
N TRP A 412 -5.58 39.15 -16.63
CA TRP A 412 -4.38 39.92 -16.33
C TRP A 412 -3.68 40.39 -17.61
N THR A 413 -3.23 41.64 -17.63
CA THR A 413 -2.54 42.19 -18.79
C THR A 413 -1.10 41.67 -18.86
N ASP A 414 -0.43 41.84 -20.00
CA ASP A 414 1.01 41.51 -20.15
C ASP A 414 1.93 42.33 -19.22
N ALA A 415 1.43 43.45 -18.68
CA ALA A 415 2.13 44.23 -17.66
C ALA A 415 1.94 43.65 -16.26
N ASP A 416 0.81 42.99 -16.00
CA ASP A 416 0.49 42.37 -14.72
C ASP A 416 1.10 40.98 -14.59
N LEU A 417 1.02 40.17 -15.65
CA LEU A 417 1.56 38.82 -15.72
C LEU A 417 3.05 38.85 -16.06
N ASP A 418 3.84 37.97 -15.46
CA ASP A 418 5.27 37.89 -15.73
C ASP A 418 5.58 37.10 -17.02
N ILE A 419 5.18 37.66 -18.16
CA ILE A 419 5.39 37.06 -19.49
C ILE A 419 6.88 36.79 -19.77
N GLY A 420 7.78 37.62 -19.24
CA GLY A 420 9.22 37.44 -19.41
C GLY A 420 9.70 36.15 -18.76
N ALA A 421 9.34 35.96 -17.49
CA ALA A 421 9.64 34.72 -16.76
C ALA A 421 8.98 33.50 -17.40
N LEU A 422 7.70 33.59 -17.80
CA LEU A 422 6.98 32.48 -18.42
C LEU A 422 7.64 32.02 -19.74
N ARG A 423 8.13 32.97 -20.55
CA ARG A 423 8.88 32.67 -21.77
C ARG A 423 10.26 32.09 -21.48
N ALA A 424 10.95 32.59 -20.45
CA ALA A 424 12.22 32.01 -19.99
C ALA A 424 12.04 30.55 -19.53
N LEU A 425 10.93 30.26 -18.84
CA LEU A 425 10.49 28.93 -18.45
C LEU A 425 9.92 28.09 -19.60
N ARG A 426 9.91 28.61 -20.84
CA ARG A 426 9.43 27.94 -22.06
C ARG A 426 7.96 27.51 -22.03
N ARG A 427 7.09 28.26 -21.35
CA ARG A 427 5.65 27.98 -21.32
C ARG A 427 4.97 28.40 -22.62
N SER A 428 3.99 27.62 -23.07
CA SER A 428 3.25 27.88 -24.31
C SER A 428 2.23 29.02 -24.17
N GLU A 429 1.74 29.54 -25.30
CA GLU A 429 0.69 30.57 -25.30
C GLU A 429 -0.63 30.06 -24.70
N VAL A 430 -0.90 28.75 -24.74
CA VAL A 430 -2.07 28.14 -24.07
C VAL A 430 -1.94 28.25 -22.55
N VAL A 431 -0.75 27.96 -22.02
CA VAL A 431 -0.47 28.12 -20.59
C VAL A 431 -0.52 29.59 -20.18
N ILE A 432 0.07 30.48 -20.98
CA ILE A 432 0.03 31.93 -20.71
C ILE A 432 -1.42 32.43 -20.67
N ASP A 433 -2.26 32.00 -21.63
CA ASP A 433 -3.68 32.34 -21.65
C ASP A 433 -4.42 31.82 -20.42
N LEU A 434 -4.13 30.60 -19.96
CA LEU A 434 -4.67 30.09 -18.69
C LEU A 434 -4.29 30.98 -17.50
N LEU A 435 -3.01 31.29 -17.34
CA LEU A 435 -2.49 32.06 -16.22
C LEU A 435 -3.05 33.50 -16.18
N ARG A 436 -3.38 34.09 -17.33
CA ARG A 436 -4.09 35.38 -17.38
C ARG A 436 -5.45 35.35 -16.70
N HIS A 437 -6.08 34.19 -16.59
CA HIS A 437 -7.44 34.06 -16.06
C HIS A 437 -7.49 33.41 -14.67
N LEU A 438 -6.35 33.09 -14.04
CA LEU A 438 -6.35 32.49 -12.71
C LEU A 438 -6.43 33.56 -11.59
N PRO A 439 -7.07 33.24 -10.46
CA PRO A 439 -6.91 33.98 -9.23
C PRO A 439 -5.56 33.67 -8.57
N TYR A 440 -4.99 34.64 -7.86
CA TYR A 440 -3.70 34.48 -7.18
C TYR A 440 -3.81 34.85 -5.70
N ALA A 441 -3.39 33.93 -4.83
CA ALA A 441 -3.16 34.25 -3.42
C ALA A 441 -2.00 35.25 -3.33
N ARG A 442 -2.24 36.36 -2.63
CA ARG A 442 -1.23 37.38 -2.33
C ARG A 442 -0.50 36.99 -1.05
N PRO A 443 0.84 37.06 -1.00
CA PRO A 443 1.58 36.84 0.23
C PRO A 443 1.13 37.81 1.33
N MET A 444 1.06 37.31 2.56
CA MET A 444 0.81 38.13 3.75
C MET A 444 1.96 39.10 3.96
N HIS A 445 1.66 40.39 4.10
CA HIS A 445 2.69 41.44 4.24
C HIS A 445 2.53 42.28 5.52
N ASP A 446 1.33 42.32 6.10
CA ASP A 446 1.01 43.10 7.31
C ASP A 446 0.56 42.24 8.51
N GLY A 447 0.71 40.92 8.41
CA GLY A 447 0.29 39.97 9.45
C GLY A 447 1.40 39.51 10.39
N PRO A 448 1.07 38.67 11.40
CA PRO A 448 2.00 38.27 12.46
C PRO A 448 3.22 37.49 11.95
N ARG A 449 3.09 36.83 10.79
CA ARG A 449 4.17 36.08 10.15
C ARG A 449 4.14 36.26 8.61
N PRO A 450 4.72 37.34 8.07
CA PRO A 450 4.66 37.66 6.64
C PRO A 450 5.20 36.53 5.76
N GLY A 451 4.52 36.24 4.65
CA GLY A 451 4.90 35.14 3.77
C GLY A 451 3.75 34.58 2.93
N PRO A 452 4.04 33.60 2.06
CA PRO A 452 3.03 32.91 1.26
C PRO A 452 2.10 32.06 2.12
N TRP A 453 0.84 31.97 1.72
CA TRP A 453 -0.15 31.09 2.36
C TRP A 453 0.04 29.64 1.90
N ASN A 454 -0.17 28.70 2.82
CA ASN A 454 -0.35 27.31 2.45
C ASN A 454 -1.75 27.14 1.84
N VAL A 455 -1.83 26.66 0.61
CA VAL A 455 -3.09 26.37 -0.10
C VAL A 455 -3.42 24.88 -0.12
N ALA A 456 -2.52 24.03 0.36
CA ALA A 456 -2.73 22.64 0.71
C ALA A 456 -1.75 22.28 1.86
N PRO A 457 -1.85 21.09 2.48
CA PRO A 457 -0.89 20.69 3.50
C PRO A 457 0.55 20.82 2.98
N GLN A 458 1.39 21.57 3.72
CA GLN A 458 2.79 21.85 3.36
C GLN A 458 3.01 22.44 1.96
N THR A 459 1.97 23.04 1.35
CA THR A 459 1.95 23.41 -0.07
C THR A 459 1.56 24.87 -0.25
N LYS A 460 2.38 25.64 -0.95
CA LYS A 460 2.20 27.08 -1.21
C LYS A 460 1.78 27.34 -2.66
N ALA A 461 1.08 28.45 -2.90
CA ALA A 461 0.63 28.82 -4.26
C ALA A 461 1.74 29.53 -5.05
N VAL A 462 1.95 29.14 -6.31
CA VAL A 462 2.84 29.88 -7.21
C VAL A 462 2.12 31.13 -7.72
N ARG A 463 2.76 32.29 -7.56
CA ARG A 463 2.25 33.57 -8.06
C ARG A 463 3.02 34.01 -9.30
N TYR A 464 2.37 33.91 -10.45
CA TYR A 464 2.95 34.25 -11.77
C TYR A 464 2.79 35.73 -12.17
N LEU A 465 2.15 36.55 -11.32
CA LEU A 465 2.05 38.00 -11.53
C LEU A 465 3.40 38.66 -11.25
N ARG A 466 3.73 39.77 -11.91
CA ARG A 466 4.94 40.56 -11.62
C ARG A 466 4.94 41.13 -10.21
N HIS A 467 3.82 41.71 -9.81
CA HIS A 467 3.69 42.31 -8.49
C HIS A 467 3.66 41.23 -7.39
N MET A 468 4.65 41.29 -6.49
CA MET A 468 4.90 40.27 -5.45
C MET A 468 4.99 38.85 -6.03
N GLY A 469 5.49 38.75 -7.27
CA GLY A 469 5.61 37.50 -8.00
C GLY A 469 6.74 36.62 -7.54
N HIS A 470 6.55 35.30 -7.69
CA HIS A 470 7.58 34.32 -7.38
C HIS A 470 8.84 34.50 -8.25
N PHE A 471 8.69 35.02 -9.47
CA PHE A 471 9.78 35.20 -10.43
C PHE A 471 10.27 36.65 -10.58
N SER A 472 9.70 37.58 -9.82
CA SER A 472 9.97 39.02 -9.93
C SER A 472 11.46 39.34 -9.80
N GLN A 473 12.19 38.64 -8.93
CA GLN A 473 13.64 38.82 -8.73
C GLN A 473 14.51 38.60 -9.98
N TRP A 474 14.04 37.79 -10.95
CA TRP A 474 14.72 37.61 -12.24
C TRP A 474 14.24 38.65 -13.24
N SER A 475 12.93 38.87 -13.32
CA SER A 475 12.32 39.79 -14.27
C SER A 475 12.71 41.25 -14.04
N ASP A 476 12.93 41.65 -12.79
CA ASP A 476 13.39 42.99 -12.42
C ASP A 476 14.82 43.27 -12.94
N ARG A 477 15.63 42.21 -13.09
CA ARG A 477 16.97 42.27 -13.70
C ARG A 477 16.96 42.17 -15.23
N ARG A 478 15.76 42.16 -15.85
CA ARG A 478 15.54 42.13 -17.31
C ARG A 478 16.30 40.97 -17.98
N ASP A 479 16.84 41.19 -19.17
CA ASP A 479 17.48 40.16 -20.00
C ASP A 479 18.51 39.32 -19.24
N ALA A 480 19.31 39.93 -18.35
CA ALA A 480 20.30 39.20 -17.57
C ALA A 480 19.66 38.21 -16.58
N GLY A 481 18.63 38.65 -15.84
CA GLY A 481 17.91 37.77 -14.91
C GLY A 481 17.04 36.74 -15.62
N LEU A 482 16.43 37.10 -16.75
CA LEU A 482 15.67 36.14 -17.55
C LEU A 482 16.55 35.09 -18.22
N HIS A 483 17.77 35.46 -18.62
CA HIS A 483 18.74 34.50 -19.14
C HIS A 483 19.22 33.52 -18.05
N GLU A 484 19.43 34.02 -16.83
CA GLU A 484 19.72 33.18 -15.67
C GLU A 484 18.56 32.24 -15.36
N LEU A 485 17.32 32.75 -15.30
CA LEU A 485 16.12 31.94 -15.08
C LEU A 485 15.96 30.83 -16.13
N ALA A 486 16.26 31.13 -17.40
CA ALA A 486 16.20 30.15 -18.48
C ALA A 486 17.31 29.07 -18.43
N ALA A 487 18.37 29.33 -17.66
CA ALA A 487 19.51 28.42 -17.49
C ALA A 487 19.39 27.55 -16.22
N LEU A 488 18.58 27.96 -15.24
CA LEU A 488 18.37 27.21 -14.02
C LEU A 488 17.47 25.97 -14.25
N PRO A 489 17.76 24.83 -13.59
CA PRO A 489 16.83 23.70 -13.54
C PRO A 489 15.48 24.13 -12.95
N THR A 490 14.36 23.64 -13.50
CA THR A 490 13.02 24.12 -13.09
C THR A 490 12.77 23.94 -11.58
N ARG A 491 13.30 22.86 -10.99
CA ARG A 491 13.25 22.58 -9.55
C ARG A 491 13.87 23.68 -8.67
N ASP A 492 14.92 24.33 -9.15
CA ASP A 492 15.69 25.33 -8.40
C ASP A 492 15.06 26.74 -8.54
N THR A 493 14.09 26.88 -9.44
CA THR A 493 13.33 28.12 -9.65
C THR A 493 12.03 28.19 -8.84
N GLY A 494 11.61 27.08 -8.24
CA GLY A 494 10.29 26.94 -7.60
C GLY A 494 9.11 26.81 -8.57
N ALA A 495 9.36 26.78 -9.89
CA ALA A 495 8.30 26.70 -10.90
C ALA A 495 7.65 25.32 -11.04
N ALA A 496 8.36 24.24 -10.71
CA ALA A 496 7.88 22.85 -10.75
C ALA A 496 8.90 21.92 -10.06
N PRO A 497 8.54 20.69 -9.66
CA PRO A 497 9.49 19.76 -9.03
C PRO A 497 10.48 19.15 -10.02
N MET A 498 10.21 19.29 -11.33
CA MET A 498 10.99 18.73 -12.42
C MET A 498 10.72 19.54 -13.70
N ASP A 499 11.49 19.29 -14.75
CA ASP A 499 11.27 19.96 -16.04
C ASP A 499 9.94 19.52 -16.67
N LEU A 500 9.09 20.50 -16.97
CA LEU A 500 7.75 20.28 -17.53
C LEU A 500 7.70 20.70 -19.01
N PRO A 501 6.99 19.97 -19.90
CA PRO A 501 6.74 20.37 -21.28
C PRO A 501 6.04 21.74 -21.39
N PRO A 502 6.16 22.46 -22.53
CA PRO A 502 5.61 23.81 -22.68
C PRO A 502 4.12 23.98 -22.34
N ASP A 503 3.31 22.96 -22.61
CA ASP A 503 1.85 22.95 -22.37
C ASP A 503 1.45 22.49 -20.96
N VAL A 504 2.43 22.23 -20.09
CA VAL A 504 2.22 21.76 -18.72
C VAL A 504 2.72 22.83 -17.74
N ILE A 505 1.96 23.09 -16.68
CA ILE A 505 2.26 24.14 -15.70
C ILE A 505 2.00 23.65 -14.28
N CYS A 506 2.82 24.07 -13.31
CA CYS A 506 2.55 23.81 -11.91
C CYS A 506 1.90 25.04 -11.24
N LEU A 507 0.87 24.83 -10.42
CA LEU A 507 0.16 25.91 -9.72
C LEU A 507 0.61 26.10 -8.27
N THR A 508 1.33 25.13 -7.72
CA THR A 508 1.79 25.13 -6.33
C THR A 508 3.25 24.73 -6.25
N TYR A 509 3.88 25.03 -5.11
CA TYR A 509 5.23 24.63 -4.79
C TYR A 509 5.35 24.25 -3.31
N GLY A 510 6.39 23.48 -2.99
CA GLY A 510 6.70 23.07 -1.62
C GLY A 510 8.07 23.55 -1.17
N GLU A 511 8.25 23.78 0.13
CA GLU A 511 9.56 24.09 0.71
C GLU A 511 10.17 22.82 1.30
N TYR A 512 11.34 22.43 0.80
CA TYR A 512 12.08 21.22 1.19
C TYR A 512 12.73 21.29 2.59
N ARG A 513 12.46 22.33 3.38
CA ARG A 513 13.20 22.65 4.61
C ARG A 513 12.30 22.72 5.83
N SER A 514 11.82 21.58 6.28
CA SER A 514 11.38 21.43 7.67
C SER A 514 11.76 20.05 8.18
N SER A 515 12.76 19.99 9.06
CA SER A 515 13.21 18.78 9.76
C SER A 515 12.13 18.15 10.66
N SER A 516 10.99 18.83 10.85
CA SER A 516 9.92 18.42 11.76
C SER A 516 8.68 17.83 11.07
N SER A 517 8.54 17.92 9.74
CA SER A 517 7.35 17.39 9.02
C SER A 517 7.69 16.13 8.22
N ARG A 518 6.97 15.03 8.52
CA ARG A 518 7.00 13.79 7.71
C ARG A 518 6.12 13.88 6.45
N THR A 519 5.35 14.95 6.29
CA THR A 519 4.40 15.14 5.19
C THR A 519 5.05 15.91 4.06
N LYS A 520 5.00 15.37 2.83
CA LYS A 520 5.61 15.98 1.64
C LYS A 520 4.64 16.97 0.96
N PRO A 521 5.16 17.98 0.26
CA PRO A 521 4.33 18.95 -0.45
C PRO A 521 3.64 18.37 -1.69
N TYR A 522 2.49 18.93 -2.03
CA TYR A 522 1.73 18.63 -3.24
C TYR A 522 2.04 19.63 -4.36
N TRP A 523 2.37 19.11 -5.53
CA TRP A 523 2.58 19.91 -6.73
C TRP A 523 1.38 19.72 -7.66
N TRP A 524 0.53 20.74 -7.78
CA TRP A 524 -0.62 20.72 -8.68
C TRP A 524 -0.17 20.98 -10.10
N ILE A 525 0.11 19.90 -10.84
CA ILE A 525 0.59 19.96 -12.21
C ILE A 525 -0.60 19.83 -13.16
N VAL A 526 -0.84 20.86 -13.97
CA VAL A 526 -1.94 20.92 -14.94
C VAL A 526 -1.38 20.73 -16.35
N ASP A 527 -1.88 19.71 -17.05
CA ASP A 527 -1.56 19.44 -18.45
C ASP A 527 -2.65 20.05 -19.35
N CYS A 528 -2.32 21.18 -19.98
CA CYS A 528 -3.24 21.92 -20.85
C CYS A 528 -3.45 21.25 -22.22
N SER A 529 -2.70 20.21 -22.56
CA SER A 529 -2.96 19.44 -23.79
C SER A 529 -4.14 18.48 -23.63
N ARG A 530 -4.50 18.14 -22.38
CA ARG A 530 -5.53 17.15 -22.06
C ARG A 530 -6.63 17.65 -21.11
N GLY A 531 -6.35 18.65 -20.29
CA GLY A 531 -7.28 19.09 -19.25
C GLY A 531 -7.28 18.19 -18.01
N ILE A 532 -6.11 17.63 -17.68
CA ILE A 532 -5.91 16.85 -16.46
C ILE A 532 -5.09 17.62 -15.43
N LEU A 533 -5.35 17.33 -14.15
CA LEU A 533 -4.54 17.78 -13.02
C LEU A 533 -3.95 16.55 -12.31
N THR A 534 -2.66 16.61 -12.04
CA THR A 534 -1.93 15.60 -11.28
C THR A 534 -1.40 16.24 -9.98
N PRO A 535 -1.90 15.85 -8.81
CA PRO A 535 -1.40 16.34 -7.51
C PRO A 535 -0.13 15.57 -7.12
N TYR A 536 0.98 15.87 -7.80
CA TYR A 536 2.24 15.15 -7.67
C TYR A 536 2.84 15.26 -6.26
N GLU A 537 3.26 14.12 -5.71
CA GLU A 537 3.99 14.02 -4.46
C GLU A 537 5.25 13.17 -4.70
N GLU A 538 6.38 13.63 -4.19
CA GLU A 538 7.66 12.99 -4.46
C GLU A 538 7.77 11.62 -3.77
N ASN A 539 8.27 10.62 -4.52
CA ASN A 539 8.35 9.21 -4.11
C ASN A 539 7.01 8.57 -3.74
N LEU A 540 5.88 9.15 -4.17
CA LEU A 540 4.57 8.53 -4.10
C LEU A 540 4.22 7.92 -5.47
N TYR A 541 3.78 6.67 -5.44
CA TYR A 541 3.43 5.90 -6.63
C TYR A 541 2.05 5.28 -6.44
N THR A 542 1.05 5.77 -7.15
CA THR A 542 -0.35 5.31 -7.02
C THR A 542 -0.93 4.80 -8.33
N VAL A 543 -0.10 4.57 -9.35
CA VAL A 543 -0.50 4.04 -10.66
C VAL A 543 0.44 2.92 -11.08
N GLY A 544 -0.05 1.93 -11.82
CA GLY A 544 0.73 0.77 -12.25
C GLY A 544 1.67 1.03 -13.43
N LYS A 545 1.42 2.07 -14.24
CA LYS A 545 2.24 2.43 -15.40
C LYS A 545 2.52 3.92 -15.47
N VAL A 546 3.78 4.30 -15.67
CA VAL A 546 4.23 5.68 -15.71
C VAL A 546 4.95 5.96 -17.03
N PRO A 547 4.45 6.89 -17.86
CA PRO A 547 5.15 7.28 -19.08
C PRO A 547 6.47 7.97 -18.75
N ARG A 548 7.58 7.50 -19.34
CA ARG A 548 8.93 8.06 -19.10
C ARG A 548 9.04 9.54 -19.45
N ASN A 549 8.28 9.99 -20.44
CA ASN A 549 8.21 11.38 -20.86
C ASN A 549 7.28 12.25 -19.97
N LYS A 550 6.55 11.64 -19.02
CA LYS A 550 5.64 12.31 -18.09
C LYS A 550 5.83 11.78 -16.65
N PRO A 551 7.03 11.91 -16.07
CA PRO A 551 7.38 11.29 -14.79
C PRO A 551 6.53 11.77 -13.59
N TRP A 552 5.91 12.96 -13.67
CA TRP A 552 4.98 13.43 -12.64
C TRP A 552 3.67 12.64 -12.58
N ARG A 553 3.36 11.82 -13.59
CA ARG A 553 2.16 10.97 -13.62
C ARG A 553 2.36 9.64 -12.90
N CYS A 554 3.31 9.60 -11.98
CA CYS A 554 3.48 8.50 -11.03
C CYS A 554 2.36 8.42 -9.98
N VAL A 555 1.57 9.49 -9.84
CA VAL A 555 0.37 9.55 -9.01
C VAL A 555 -0.88 9.73 -9.87
N ARG A 556 -2.03 9.37 -9.29
CA ARG A 556 -3.34 9.41 -9.96
C ARG A 556 -3.63 10.82 -10.48
N SER A 557 -4.00 10.91 -11.76
CA SER A 557 -4.45 12.16 -12.38
C SER A 557 -5.97 12.26 -12.30
N TYR A 558 -6.52 13.47 -12.40
CA TYR A 558 -7.96 13.73 -12.31
C TYR A 558 -8.38 14.69 -13.41
N SER A 559 -9.68 14.71 -13.74
CA SER A 559 -10.22 15.89 -14.42
C SER A 559 -10.08 17.08 -13.47
N VAL A 560 -9.79 18.26 -14.02
CA VAL A 560 -9.55 19.45 -13.18
C VAL A 560 -10.80 19.78 -12.34
N THR A 561 -11.98 19.66 -12.95
CA THR A 561 -13.28 19.91 -12.30
C THR A 561 -13.53 18.95 -11.13
N ASP A 562 -13.29 17.65 -11.32
CA ASP A 562 -13.51 16.66 -10.26
C ASP A 562 -12.54 16.87 -9.10
N TYR A 563 -11.26 17.15 -9.41
CA TYR A 563 -10.24 17.37 -8.38
C TYR A 563 -10.61 18.54 -7.47
N PHE A 564 -10.87 19.73 -8.04
CA PHE A 564 -11.20 20.89 -7.21
C PHE A 564 -12.55 20.74 -6.51
N SER A 565 -13.54 20.08 -7.13
CA SER A 565 -14.82 19.79 -6.47
C SER A 565 -14.63 18.91 -5.23
N GLN A 566 -13.82 17.85 -5.34
CA GLN A 566 -13.46 16.99 -4.20
C GLN A 566 -12.69 17.79 -3.15
N LEU A 567 -11.67 18.55 -3.57
CA LEU A 567 -10.83 19.33 -2.66
C LEU A 567 -11.63 20.37 -1.87
N VAL A 568 -12.58 21.07 -2.51
CA VAL A 568 -13.52 21.99 -1.86
C VAL A 568 -14.40 21.25 -0.85
N SER A 569 -14.92 20.07 -1.21
CA SER A 569 -15.77 19.28 -0.31
C SER A 569 -15.03 18.75 0.93
N SER A 570 -13.71 18.59 0.85
CA SER A 570 -12.85 18.16 1.95
C SER A 570 -12.50 19.28 2.93
N LEU A 571 -12.64 20.56 2.55
CA LEU A 571 -12.30 21.69 3.42
C LEU A 571 -13.23 21.79 4.64
N GLY A 572 -12.62 21.84 5.82
CA GLY A 572 -13.29 21.84 7.12
C GLY A 572 -14.00 20.53 7.47
N VAL A 573 -13.74 19.46 6.70
CA VAL A 573 -14.23 18.08 6.96
C VAL A 573 -13.05 17.13 7.14
N GLN A 574 -12.09 17.17 6.22
CA GLN A 574 -10.86 16.37 6.23
C GLN A 574 -9.60 17.25 6.22
N LEU A 575 -9.67 18.43 5.60
CA LEU A 575 -8.59 19.40 5.53
C LEU A 575 -8.96 20.61 6.37
N PHE A 576 -8.17 20.96 7.37
CA PHE A 576 -8.51 22.01 8.33
C PHE A 576 -7.48 23.14 8.27
N PRO A 577 -7.82 24.27 7.61
CA PRO A 577 -6.96 25.43 7.58
C PRO A 577 -6.81 26.07 8.96
N VAL A 578 -5.60 26.41 9.35
CA VAL A 578 -5.25 26.99 10.65
C VAL A 578 -4.40 28.25 10.44
N PRO A 579 -4.88 29.43 10.88
CA PRO A 579 -4.23 30.71 10.61
C PRO A 579 -2.83 30.80 11.28
N PRO A 580 -1.97 31.72 10.81
CA PRO A 580 -0.65 31.92 11.38
C PRO A 580 -0.74 32.56 12.79
N THR A 581 0.30 32.34 13.58
CA THR A 581 0.60 33.07 14.82
C THR A 581 1.92 33.82 14.66
N GLU A 582 2.36 34.51 15.70
CA GLU A 582 3.65 35.21 15.73
C GLU A 582 4.82 34.25 15.45
N ASP A 583 4.76 33.04 16.01
CA ASP A 583 5.85 32.06 15.96
C ASP A 583 5.60 30.88 15.00
N VAL A 584 4.42 30.76 14.36
CA VAL A 584 4.03 29.57 13.55
C VAL A 584 3.34 29.99 12.24
N ASP A 585 3.82 29.46 11.10
CA ASP A 585 3.28 29.73 9.76
C ASP A 585 1.85 29.21 9.61
N ALA A 586 1.07 29.84 8.72
CA ALA A 586 -0.26 29.38 8.34
C ALA A 586 -0.18 27.95 7.76
N GLU A 587 -1.12 27.06 8.10
CA GLU A 587 -1.06 25.67 7.64
C GLU A 587 -2.45 25.11 7.35
N ILE A 588 -2.54 24.15 6.44
CA ILE A 588 -3.73 23.32 6.27
C ILE A 588 -3.41 21.94 6.83
N LEU A 589 -4.09 21.54 7.90
CA LEU A 589 -3.89 20.24 8.54
C LEU A 589 -4.61 19.15 7.74
N ASP A 590 -3.93 18.02 7.56
CA ASP A 590 -4.45 16.82 6.92
C ASP A 590 -4.86 15.76 7.96
N PRO A 591 -5.48 14.63 7.55
CA PRO A 591 -5.85 13.56 8.48
C PRO A 591 -4.68 13.01 9.30
N SER A 592 -3.45 13.02 8.76
CA SER A 592 -2.26 12.59 9.49
C SER A 592 -1.94 13.49 10.67
N ALA A 593 -1.97 14.82 10.47
CA ALA A 593 -1.77 15.80 11.53
C ALA A 593 -2.89 15.74 12.58
N LEU A 594 -4.14 15.54 12.16
CA LEU A 594 -5.29 15.45 13.06
C LEU A 594 -5.31 14.18 13.92
N ALA A 595 -4.60 13.12 13.51
CA ALA A 595 -4.43 11.93 14.36
C ALA A 595 -3.67 12.24 15.66
N LYS A 596 -2.88 13.32 15.68
CA LYS A 596 -2.17 13.80 16.88
C LYS A 596 -3.05 14.65 17.78
N SER A 597 -4.02 15.38 17.23
CA SER A 597 -4.99 16.19 17.99
C SER A 597 -6.26 16.47 17.19
N SER A 598 -7.42 16.17 17.77
CA SER A 598 -8.74 16.50 17.21
C SER A 598 -9.22 17.92 17.54
N GLU A 599 -8.50 18.64 18.39
CA GLU A 599 -8.92 19.94 18.94
C GLU A 599 -9.24 21.00 17.86
N PRO A 600 -8.50 21.11 16.73
CA PRO A 600 -8.87 22.02 15.65
C PRO A 600 -10.26 21.73 15.06
N VAL A 601 -10.63 20.45 14.95
CA VAL A 601 -11.95 20.03 14.44
C VAL A 601 -13.05 20.47 15.40
N ASP A 602 -12.81 20.29 16.70
CA ASP A 602 -13.76 20.66 17.74
C ASP A 602 -13.94 22.19 17.82
N ILE A 603 -12.87 22.97 17.62
CA ILE A 603 -12.92 24.43 17.51
C ILE A 603 -13.81 24.84 16.32
N TYR A 604 -13.56 24.32 15.12
CA TYR A 604 -14.38 24.62 13.95
C TYR A 604 -15.87 24.34 14.21
N ARG A 605 -16.19 23.17 14.78
CA ARG A 605 -17.58 22.79 15.12
C ARG A 605 -18.21 23.68 16.19
N ALA A 606 -17.47 24.01 17.25
CA ALA A 606 -17.95 24.86 18.34
C ALA A 606 -18.29 26.29 17.87
N HIS A 607 -17.62 26.77 16.81
CA HIS A 607 -17.87 28.06 16.20
C HIS A 607 -18.84 28.01 15.00
N GLY A 608 -19.56 26.90 14.80
CA GLY A 608 -20.67 26.82 13.84
C GLY A 608 -20.28 26.33 12.45
N TRP A 609 -19.06 25.80 12.24
CA TRP A 609 -18.72 25.19 10.96
C TRP A 609 -19.43 23.83 10.79
N GLY A 610 -20.07 23.62 9.63
CA GLY A 610 -20.74 22.36 9.29
C GLY A 610 -22.19 22.22 9.79
N THR A 611 -22.80 23.27 10.35
CA THR A 611 -24.20 23.28 10.81
C THR A 611 -25.23 23.54 9.70
N GLY A 612 -24.77 23.84 8.48
CA GLY A 612 -25.59 24.00 7.27
C GLY A 612 -25.84 25.44 6.83
N ASP A 613 -25.71 26.43 7.73
CA ASP A 613 -25.76 27.86 7.39
C ASP A 613 -24.42 28.54 7.69
N LEU A 614 -23.78 29.11 6.65
CA LEU A 614 -22.54 29.87 6.76
C LEU A 614 -22.71 31.17 7.56
N ALA A 615 -23.94 31.69 7.68
CA ALA A 615 -24.23 32.88 8.48
C ALA A 615 -24.07 32.63 10.00
N ASP A 616 -24.19 31.38 10.43
CA ASP A 616 -24.02 30.98 11.83
C ASP A 616 -22.54 30.73 12.20
N PHE A 617 -21.64 30.71 11.22
CA PHE A 617 -20.22 30.52 11.46
C PHE A 617 -19.59 31.77 12.06
N LYS A 618 -19.12 31.65 13.30
CA LYS A 618 -18.45 32.74 14.04
C LYS A 618 -16.99 32.84 13.62
N HIS A 619 -16.78 33.37 12.42
CA HIS A 619 -15.49 33.44 11.74
C HIS A 619 -14.35 33.99 12.63
N ASP A 620 -14.52 35.20 13.18
CA ASP A 620 -13.45 35.88 13.92
C ASP A 620 -13.15 35.21 15.27
N GLU A 621 -14.18 34.69 15.95
CA GLU A 621 -14.00 33.92 17.18
C GLU A 621 -13.22 32.61 16.92
N CYS A 622 -13.50 31.95 15.79
CA CYS A 622 -12.81 30.73 15.38
C CYS A 622 -11.31 30.99 15.11
N ILE A 623 -10.97 32.09 14.43
CA ILE A 623 -9.56 32.49 14.22
C ILE A 623 -8.83 32.62 15.56
N VAL A 624 -9.42 33.36 16.51
CA VAL A 624 -8.80 33.58 17.83
C VAL A 624 -8.62 32.27 18.58
N ALA A 625 -9.60 31.37 18.53
CA ALA A 625 -9.52 30.06 19.17
C ALA A 625 -8.42 29.17 18.57
N LEU A 626 -8.33 29.12 17.23
CA LEU A 626 -7.30 28.37 16.50
C LEU A 626 -5.89 28.90 16.76
N GLN A 627 -5.70 30.23 16.77
CA GLN A 627 -4.42 30.84 17.13
C GLN A 627 -4.03 30.58 18.58
N GLY A 628 -5.01 30.64 19.50
CA GLY A 628 -4.80 30.32 20.91
C GLY A 628 -4.39 28.86 21.13
N TRP A 629 -5.00 27.93 20.39
CA TRP A 629 -4.59 26.53 20.38
C TRP A 629 -3.17 26.35 19.86
N ARG A 630 -2.86 26.95 18.71
CA ARG A 630 -1.55 26.83 18.06
C ARG A 630 -0.40 27.35 18.94
N ARG A 631 -0.60 28.48 19.63
CA ARG A 631 0.38 28.98 20.63
C ARG A 631 0.63 27.99 21.76
N ARG A 632 -0.42 27.39 22.34
CA ARG A 632 -0.26 26.38 23.42
C ARG A 632 0.53 25.16 22.97
N VAL A 633 0.24 24.66 21.76
CA VAL A 633 0.96 23.50 21.20
C VAL A 633 2.43 23.85 20.99
N HIS A 634 2.70 25.01 20.38
CA HIS A 634 4.07 25.45 20.14
C HIS A 634 4.88 25.65 21.44
N GLU A 635 4.28 26.29 22.45
CA GLU A 635 4.92 26.47 23.77
C GLU A 635 5.23 25.13 24.46
N ALA A 636 4.34 24.13 24.31
CA ALA A 636 4.56 22.81 24.86
C ALA A 636 5.69 22.06 24.14
N GLU A 637 5.76 22.18 22.81
CA GLU A 637 6.85 21.62 22.00
C GLU A 637 8.20 22.26 22.35
N GLN A 638 8.26 23.59 22.48
CA GLN A 638 9.47 24.30 22.88
C GLN A 638 9.96 23.91 24.27
N LYS A 639 9.04 23.75 25.24
CA LYS A 639 9.40 23.26 26.58
C LYS A 639 9.96 21.85 26.55
N LYS A 640 9.40 20.99 25.71
CA LYS A 640 9.88 19.62 25.55
C LYS A 640 11.28 19.59 24.94
N ILE A 641 11.52 20.40 23.90
CA ILE A 641 12.84 20.52 23.27
C ILE A 641 13.87 21.05 24.28
N ALA A 642 13.51 22.06 25.08
CA ALA A 642 14.40 22.57 26.13
C ALA A 642 14.74 21.51 27.19
N GLN A 643 13.78 20.68 27.59
CA GLN A 643 14.01 19.57 28.53
C GLN A 643 14.89 18.47 27.91
N ASP A 644 14.68 18.12 26.64
CA ASP A 644 15.48 17.12 25.94
C ASP A 644 16.94 17.60 25.71
N VAL A 645 17.19 18.92 25.70
CA VAL A 645 18.54 19.51 25.61
C VAL A 645 19.21 19.57 26.99
N ASP A 646 18.48 19.95 28.05
CA ASP A 646 19.01 19.92 29.43
C ASP A 646 19.39 18.48 29.85
N ASP A 647 18.61 17.47 29.45
CA ASP A 647 18.92 16.05 29.74
C ASP A 647 20.15 15.52 28.95
N ALA A 648 20.53 16.18 27.84
CA ALA A 648 21.70 15.80 27.04
C ALA A 648 23.01 16.42 27.55
N ASP A 649 22.94 17.55 28.25
CA ASP A 649 24.09 18.21 28.90
C ASP A 649 24.41 17.60 30.29
N ASP A 650 23.51 16.78 30.86
CA ASP A 650 23.69 16.10 32.16
C ASP A 650 24.36 14.70 32.04
N GLU A 651 24.68 14.21 30.83
CA GLU A 651 25.50 13.00 30.61
C GLU A 651 27.02 13.32 30.50
N ASP A 652 27.56 14.08 31.46
CA ASP A 652 28.99 14.06 31.74
C ASP A 652 29.34 12.69 32.36
N PHE A 653 29.90 11.80 31.54
CA PHE A 653 30.48 10.52 31.93
C PHE A 653 31.53 10.72 33.04
N GLU A 654 31.17 10.40 34.29
CA GLU A 654 32.16 10.16 35.34
C GLU A 654 33.03 8.95 34.93
N MET A 655 34.29 9.24 34.58
CA MET A 655 35.35 8.23 34.51
C MET A 655 35.56 7.64 35.90
N ASP A 656 35.28 6.33 36.05
CA ASP A 656 35.83 5.53 37.14
C ASP A 656 36.97 4.68 36.56
N ASP A 657 38.18 5.07 36.92
CA ASP A 657 39.44 4.39 36.64
C ASP A 657 39.54 3.11 37.48
N SER A 658 39.58 1.94 36.83
CA SER A 658 40.38 0.80 37.31
C SER A 658 40.59 -0.26 36.22
N ASP A 659 41.73 -0.14 35.54
CA ASP A 659 42.80 -1.13 35.33
C ASP A 659 42.49 -2.62 35.00
N ASP A 660 43.27 -3.06 33.98
CA ASP A 660 43.79 -4.42 33.66
C ASP A 660 42.83 -5.41 32.94
N ASP A 661 43.14 -6.03 31.79
CA ASP A 661 44.39 -6.19 31.02
C ASP A 661 44.11 -6.68 29.58
N GLU A 662 44.96 -6.20 28.67
CA GLU A 662 45.56 -6.81 27.46
C GLU A 662 44.72 -7.71 26.52
N ASP A 663 44.56 -7.25 25.26
CA ASP A 663 45.38 -7.82 24.18
C ASP A 663 45.39 -6.94 22.91
N ALA A 664 46.60 -6.78 22.38
CA ALA A 664 47.01 -5.82 21.37
C ALA A 664 46.80 -6.28 19.92
N ALA A 665 46.52 -5.34 19.00
CA ALA A 665 47.36 -5.12 17.80
C ALA A 665 46.90 -3.90 16.98
N HIS A 666 47.88 -3.02 16.73
CA HIS A 666 47.95 -1.87 15.83
C HIS A 666 47.11 -1.89 14.55
N GLU A 667 46.50 -0.74 14.23
CA GLU A 667 46.68 -0.04 12.95
C GLU A 667 46.51 1.48 13.15
N GLY A 668 47.32 2.26 12.42
CA GLY A 668 47.67 3.63 12.75
C GLY A 668 46.70 4.73 12.30
N GLU A 669 46.96 5.90 12.87
CA GLU A 669 46.36 7.21 12.63
C GLU A 669 46.12 7.55 11.15
N ALA A 670 44.86 7.79 10.78
CA ALA A 670 44.43 8.83 9.86
C ALA A 670 42.89 8.86 9.85
N GLY A 671 42.25 9.86 10.49
CA GLY A 671 40.80 9.87 10.45
C GLY A 671 40.04 10.98 11.18
N ASP A 672 40.64 12.12 11.51
CA ASP A 672 39.89 13.25 12.11
C ASP A 672 39.87 14.51 11.22
N GLY A 673 40.34 14.39 9.97
CA GLY A 673 40.28 15.48 8.98
C GLY A 673 39.29 15.26 7.84
N LEU A 674 38.61 14.11 7.77
CA LEU A 674 37.73 13.77 6.65
C LEU A 674 36.28 14.17 6.90
N ALA A 675 35.81 14.13 8.15
CA ALA A 675 34.44 14.52 8.50
C ALA A 675 34.24 16.05 8.35
N ASP A 676 35.22 16.85 8.77
CA ASP A 676 35.19 18.30 8.61
C ASP A 676 35.42 18.75 7.15
N ALA A 677 36.18 17.99 6.35
CA ALA A 677 36.36 18.30 4.93
C ALA A 677 35.08 18.02 4.10
N VAL A 678 34.24 17.07 4.50
CA VAL A 678 33.00 16.71 3.79
C VAL A 678 31.84 17.67 4.13
N ALA A 679 31.90 18.34 5.28
CA ALA A 679 30.88 19.31 5.69
C ALA A 679 30.94 20.63 4.89
N ASP A 680 32.11 20.96 4.32
CA ASP A 680 32.36 22.23 3.60
C ASP A 680 32.37 22.10 2.05
N MET A 681 32.09 20.91 1.48
CA MET A 681 32.06 20.72 0.01
C MET A 681 30.67 21.02 -0.58
N GLU A 682 30.63 21.90 -1.61
CA GLU A 682 29.40 22.20 -2.35
C GLU A 682 28.91 20.97 -3.15
N MET A 683 27.59 20.78 -3.29
CA MET A 683 26.96 19.60 -3.93
C MET A 683 27.50 19.25 -5.33
N ASP A 684 28.02 20.23 -6.07
CA ASP A 684 28.56 20.02 -7.41
C ASP A 684 29.92 19.29 -7.39
N ASP A 685 30.73 19.45 -6.33
CA ASP A 685 32.01 18.75 -6.17
C ASP A 685 31.81 17.25 -5.82
N LEU A 686 30.78 16.94 -5.03
CA LEU A 686 30.36 15.55 -4.76
C LEU A 686 29.89 14.85 -6.05
N SER A 687 29.27 15.58 -6.97
CA SER A 687 28.82 15.03 -8.25
C SER A 687 29.98 14.72 -9.20
N ALA A 688 31.03 15.54 -9.16
CA ALA A 688 32.23 15.38 -9.98
C ALA A 688 33.12 14.23 -9.47
N GLU A 689 33.30 14.10 -8.14
CA GLU A 689 34.00 12.96 -7.55
C GLU A 689 33.20 11.67 -7.69
N ALA A 690 31.88 11.69 -7.54
CA ALA A 690 31.03 10.52 -7.81
C ALA A 690 31.08 10.10 -9.29
N ALA A 691 31.20 11.07 -10.22
CA ALA A 691 31.39 10.78 -11.64
C ALA A 691 32.78 10.20 -11.95
N ALA A 692 33.82 10.67 -11.26
CA ALA A 692 35.19 10.13 -11.36
C ALA A 692 35.27 8.70 -10.79
N LEU A 693 34.69 8.44 -9.61
CA LEU A 693 34.54 7.10 -9.04
C LEU A 693 33.74 6.18 -9.98
N ARG A 694 32.67 6.69 -10.61
CA ARG A 694 31.87 5.94 -11.59
C ARG A 694 32.65 5.60 -12.86
N ALA A 695 33.66 6.40 -13.23
CA ALA A 695 34.50 6.17 -14.40
C ALA A 695 35.55 5.07 -14.17
N ASP A 696 36.03 4.92 -12.94
CA ASP A 696 37.03 3.92 -12.53
C ASP A 696 36.43 2.57 -12.08
N MET A 697 35.10 2.48 -11.92
CA MET A 697 34.42 1.24 -11.54
C MET A 697 34.35 0.20 -12.68
N SER A 698 34.50 -1.08 -12.31
CA SER A 698 34.34 -2.19 -13.24
C SER A 698 32.89 -2.28 -13.78
N PRO A 699 32.67 -2.82 -15.00
CA PRO A 699 31.33 -2.91 -15.58
C PRO A 699 30.30 -3.64 -14.71
N GLU A 700 30.73 -4.64 -13.94
CA GLU A 700 29.87 -5.42 -13.05
C GLU A 700 29.48 -4.65 -11.77
N GLU A 701 30.38 -3.82 -11.24
CA GLU A 701 30.09 -2.97 -10.08
C GLU A 701 29.24 -1.76 -10.45
N ARG A 702 29.44 -1.22 -11.66
CA ARG A 702 28.59 -0.17 -12.24
C ARG A 702 27.16 -0.68 -12.43
N ALA A 703 27.00 -1.93 -12.89
CA ALA A 703 25.70 -2.60 -12.98
C ALA A 703 25.04 -2.85 -11.61
N LYS A 704 25.81 -3.16 -10.56
CA LYS A 704 25.28 -3.25 -9.18
C LYS A 704 24.85 -1.89 -8.62
N PHE A 705 25.54 -0.82 -8.99
CA PHE A 705 25.18 0.55 -8.59
C PHE A 705 23.90 1.02 -9.31
N ASP A 706 23.75 0.70 -10.60
CA ASP A 706 22.54 0.98 -11.37
C ASP A 706 21.34 0.09 -10.94
N CYS A 707 21.58 -1.13 -10.44
CA CYS A 707 20.57 -2.00 -9.83
C CYS A 707 20.02 -1.53 -8.47
N ARG A 708 20.59 -0.47 -7.86
CA ARG A 708 20.05 0.13 -6.63
C ARG A 708 18.99 1.21 -6.89
N GLN A 709 18.76 1.59 -8.15
CA GLN A 709 17.54 2.27 -8.55
C GLN A 709 16.57 1.22 -9.12
N THR A 710 15.30 1.28 -8.67
CA THR A 710 14.14 0.46 -9.08
C THR A 710 13.99 -0.94 -8.46
N GLN A 711 13.22 -1.00 -7.37
CA GLN A 711 12.03 -1.86 -7.36
C GLN A 711 10.82 -0.96 -7.12
N SER A 712 10.21 -0.53 -8.22
CA SER A 712 9.02 0.30 -8.24
C SER A 712 7.77 -0.58 -8.35
N HIS A 713 6.73 -0.32 -7.56
CA HIS A 713 5.37 -0.90 -7.70
C HIS A 713 4.65 -0.45 -8.99
N PHE A 714 5.40 -0.05 -10.01
CA PHE A 714 4.93 0.53 -11.26
C PHE A 714 5.95 0.29 -12.38
N GLU A 715 5.45 0.17 -13.60
CA GLU A 715 6.23 -0.04 -14.82
C GLU A 715 6.46 1.30 -15.53
N TRP A 716 7.70 1.60 -15.92
CA TRP A 716 8.00 2.71 -16.82
C TRP A 716 7.70 2.30 -18.26
N ILE A 717 6.80 3.02 -18.93
CA ILE A 717 6.45 2.79 -20.34
C ILE A 717 7.00 3.92 -21.22
N ASP A 718 7.39 3.58 -22.45
CA ASP A 718 7.99 4.56 -23.38
C ASP A 718 6.96 5.54 -23.95
N GLU A 719 5.72 5.09 -24.16
CA GLU A 719 4.60 5.89 -24.66
C GLU A 719 3.29 5.50 -23.95
N GLU A 720 2.32 6.42 -23.95
CA GLU A 720 1.04 6.30 -23.25
C GLU A 720 0.01 5.41 -23.95
#